data_AF-A0A945CSL2-F1
#
_entry.id   AF-A0A945CSL2-F1
#
_cell.length_a   1.000
_cell.length_b   1.000
_cell.length_c   1.000
_cell.angle_alpha   90.00
_cell.angle_beta   90.00
_cell.angle_gamma   90.00
#
_symmetry.space_group_name_H-M   'P 1'
#
loop_
_entity.id
_entity.type
_entity.pdbx_description
1 polymer ?
#
loop_
_entity_poly.entity_id
_entity_poly.type
_entity_poly.pdbx_seq_one_letter_code
_entity_poly.pdbx_strand_id
1 'polypeptide(L)'
;MSLIRIGESLHCHIPTVQQSARRWLCGDPLDREAGERHLVKLVHDQIAANAHYLDVNVDNFLSDNAIGLEGAQKILDHFFDLILLHGQGIPPCVDSSDPDLLIWGLRRYHERTEGKGKPPLINSVAISKLEPLELRREFPFSAVGMLLERADDSGAGFTDIAGPEVYHDTARAIFDKAREIGFAPEEIFFDPTVGPLGADMVGYTKRTFEGIRIIRSDAEMEGVHICLGLSNCSDGLPRRRGMNKAYLRVAMEHGADAAILDVASIDENEGVDPNILRLIRRVMEGEGTDALPLLVDYAQAYPRSPELPRRDPFPDKFQSDLKDPDQTTYILEMAPAENNVEQIYALAEAARDTPFTFAITDTPSGKPAPGPDTIGLEVARIMNRQPIVNLSCKGEDRIGMARRVLGLYHQGLRNFFAVTGDYSFDGRAVFDLDAVTLVQAIDSMRRGLNYATLLPRPQGDLEGISVGGAVSPFKYMEPDLWGQYMKMWKKHQVGAGYFITQVGFDPKKFQELKLYMNRAGMGDVPLLGSVYYLDPRVVYILSNYKVPGLTIPVDLARKYYSVLLPKKERSRIRKMDFVDLVDYEHRFAIRNMALLADILVRGLGYKGVDLAGIHDIDNALEVLAVIQELKDRDWRESVEEYYSGNGKRKMELGQEGGFYLFPDGEDGLLADGPFQKGDRGDYNRTSPSMKQLHSRFFDPQGSGYGLLKWMVSGCEDGARLRWATLFEQAVKTKTLGCEMCGDCRIADLQYQCPEPTNGCAKHQLNGPCGGADENGMCEVHPERRCYWGQVIEAALIDGNMESLLKIQLPKDPQLLHTSSWRNEVLELVSKPLDLGDPGDGMPG
;
A
#
# COMPACT_ATOMS: atom_id res chain seq x y z
N MET A 1 -5.42 26.15 39.21
CA MET A 1 -6.53 25.20 39.47
C MET A 1 -6.13 23.87 38.89
N SER A 2 -6.43 22.76 39.58
CA SER A 2 -6.24 21.41 39.04
C SER A 2 -7.34 21.12 38.02
N LEU A 3 -6.99 20.62 36.83
CA LEU A 3 -7.95 20.32 35.77
C LEU A 3 -8.71 19.02 36.07
N ILE A 4 -10.04 19.06 36.02
CA ILE A 4 -10.89 17.87 35.99
C ILE A 4 -10.84 17.27 34.57
N ARG A 5 -10.10 16.18 34.45
CA ARG A 5 -9.86 15.45 33.20
C ARG A 5 -10.95 14.41 32.95
N ILE A 6 -11.75 14.57 31.91
CA ILE A 6 -12.77 13.60 31.50
C ILE A 6 -12.25 12.92 30.21
N GLY A 7 -12.05 11.61 30.25
CA GLY A 7 -11.48 10.86 29.14
C GLY A 7 -12.50 10.62 28.02
N GLU A 8 -12.17 11.01 26.78
CA GLU A 8 -13.10 10.97 25.63
C GLU A 8 -13.07 9.67 24.80
N SER A 9 -12.22 8.69 25.15
CA SER A 9 -11.89 7.60 24.23
C SER A 9 -12.95 6.49 24.15
N LEU A 10 -13.98 6.45 25.01
CA LEU A 10 -15.09 5.48 24.96
C LEU A 10 -16.33 6.05 24.25
N HIS A 11 -16.10 6.79 23.16
CA HIS A 11 -17.14 7.46 22.40
C HIS A 11 -17.38 6.78 21.04
N CYS A 12 -18.60 6.33 20.77
CA CYS A 12 -18.94 5.59 19.54
C CYS A 12 -19.04 6.45 18.26
N HIS A 13 -18.75 7.76 18.32
CA HIS A 13 -18.46 8.53 17.11
C HIS A 13 -17.04 8.30 16.60
N ILE A 14 -16.14 7.80 17.45
CA ILE A 14 -14.80 7.37 17.06
C ILE A 14 -14.93 6.04 16.29
N PRO A 15 -14.56 5.95 15.00
CA PRO A 15 -14.87 4.78 14.17
C PRO A 15 -14.32 3.45 14.71
N THR A 16 -13.13 3.47 15.31
CA THR A 16 -12.50 2.27 15.89
C THR A 16 -13.21 1.79 17.15
N VAL A 17 -13.72 2.70 17.98
CA VAL A 17 -14.50 2.39 19.19
C VAL A 17 -15.86 1.86 18.79
N GLN A 18 -16.52 2.53 17.83
CA GLN A 18 -17.78 2.08 17.24
C GLN A 18 -17.66 0.65 16.71
N GLN A 19 -16.61 0.36 15.93
CA GLN A 19 -16.37 -0.96 15.38
C GLN A 19 -16.14 -2.00 16.48
N SER A 20 -15.36 -1.68 17.51
CA SER A 20 -15.13 -2.59 18.64
C SER A 20 -16.39 -2.85 19.46
N ALA A 21 -17.20 -1.83 19.74
CA ALA A 21 -18.47 -1.96 20.43
C ALA A 21 -19.47 -2.81 19.60
N ARG A 22 -19.52 -2.60 18.28
CA ARG A 22 -20.33 -3.43 17.37
C ARG A 22 -19.84 -4.87 17.30
N ARG A 23 -18.52 -5.11 17.21
CA ARG A 23 -17.93 -6.46 17.26
C ARG A 23 -18.26 -7.18 18.56
N TRP A 24 -18.18 -6.46 19.68
CA TRP A 24 -18.56 -7.00 20.98
C TRP A 24 -20.05 -7.39 21.05
N LEU A 25 -20.95 -6.53 20.56
CA LEU A 25 -22.39 -6.78 20.63
C LEU A 25 -22.84 -7.88 19.65
N CYS A 26 -22.38 -7.81 18.40
CA CYS A 26 -22.95 -8.54 17.27
C CYS A 26 -22.00 -9.61 16.69
N GLY A 27 -20.70 -9.54 16.99
CA GLY A 27 -19.68 -10.41 16.40
C GLY A 27 -19.71 -11.85 16.91
N ASP A 28 -18.95 -12.70 16.23
CA ASP A 28 -18.67 -14.08 16.65
C ASP A 28 -17.71 -14.10 17.87
N PRO A 29 -17.39 -15.26 18.47
CA PRO A 29 -16.53 -15.31 19.66
C PRO A 29 -15.17 -14.61 19.50
N LEU A 30 -14.54 -14.67 18.32
CA LEU A 30 -13.23 -14.05 18.06
C LEU A 30 -13.37 -12.54 17.89
N ASP A 31 -14.39 -12.09 17.17
CA ASP A 31 -14.70 -10.67 17.03
C ASP A 31 -15.04 -10.02 18.37
N ARG A 32 -15.83 -10.72 19.20
CA ARG A 32 -16.14 -10.26 20.55
C ARG A 32 -14.89 -10.10 21.39
N GLU A 33 -14.00 -11.10 21.38
CA GLU A 33 -12.72 -11.02 22.10
C GLU A 33 -11.81 -9.90 21.57
N ALA A 34 -11.78 -9.67 20.26
CA ALA A 34 -11.02 -8.57 19.67
C ALA A 34 -11.60 -7.19 20.03
N GLY A 35 -12.92 -7.04 19.99
CA GLY A 35 -13.64 -5.85 20.43
C GLY A 35 -13.38 -5.54 21.90
N GLU A 36 -13.59 -6.54 22.76
CA GLU A 36 -13.34 -6.48 24.21
C GLU A 36 -11.92 -6.03 24.52
N ARG A 37 -10.90 -6.68 23.92
CA ARG A 37 -9.49 -6.34 24.16
C ARG A 37 -9.16 -4.88 23.81
N HIS A 38 -9.73 -4.35 22.73
CA HIS A 38 -9.54 -2.95 22.37
C HIS A 38 -10.20 -2.01 23.38
N LEU A 39 -11.46 -2.26 23.76
CA LEU A 39 -12.20 -1.42 24.70
C LEU A 39 -11.57 -1.43 26.10
N VAL A 40 -11.13 -2.60 26.60
CA VAL A 40 -10.38 -2.73 27.87
C VAL A 40 -9.10 -1.89 27.82
N LYS A 41 -8.37 -1.95 26.71
CA LYS A 41 -7.15 -1.15 26.53
C LYS A 41 -7.44 0.35 26.64
N LEU A 42 -8.53 0.83 26.01
CA LEU A 42 -8.91 2.25 26.08
C LEU A 42 -9.26 2.68 27.50
N VAL A 43 -9.90 1.82 28.30
CA VAL A 43 -10.09 2.09 29.73
C VAL A 43 -8.72 2.22 30.41
N HIS A 44 -7.84 1.22 30.28
CA HIS A 44 -6.53 1.22 30.96
C HIS A 44 -5.67 2.43 30.60
N ASP A 45 -5.62 2.80 29.32
CA ASP A 45 -4.85 3.95 28.84
C ASP A 45 -5.31 5.25 29.50
N GLN A 46 -6.64 5.45 29.62
CA GLN A 46 -7.20 6.66 30.21
C GLN A 46 -7.02 6.73 31.72
N ILE A 47 -7.09 5.58 32.41
CA ILE A 47 -6.78 5.48 33.84
C ILE A 47 -5.30 5.78 34.10
N ALA A 48 -4.40 5.20 33.29
CA ALA A 48 -2.97 5.47 33.38
C ALA A 48 -2.63 6.95 33.14
N ALA A 49 -3.49 7.66 32.40
CA ALA A 49 -3.39 9.09 32.13
C ALA A 49 -4.15 9.99 33.12
N ASN A 50 -4.54 9.44 34.28
CA ASN A 50 -5.22 10.14 35.38
C ASN A 50 -6.55 10.80 34.98
N ALA A 51 -7.41 10.10 34.24
CA ALA A 51 -8.80 10.51 34.05
C ALA A 51 -9.56 10.53 35.40
N HIS A 52 -10.44 11.51 35.59
CA HIS A 52 -11.32 11.61 36.75
C HIS A 52 -12.72 11.05 36.47
N TYR A 53 -13.13 11.08 35.20
CA TYR A 53 -14.33 10.46 34.64
C TYR A 53 -13.98 9.82 33.29
N LEU A 54 -14.75 8.81 32.89
CA LEU A 54 -14.67 8.23 31.53
C LEU A 54 -15.97 8.51 30.79
N ASP A 55 -15.89 9.33 29.75
CA ASP A 55 -17.01 9.67 28.89
C ASP A 55 -17.43 8.48 28.04
N VAL A 56 -18.72 8.14 28.12
CA VAL A 56 -19.32 6.99 27.43
C VAL A 56 -20.50 7.45 26.60
N ASN A 57 -20.34 7.40 25.28
CA ASN A 57 -21.37 7.79 24.33
C ASN A 57 -21.65 6.67 23.32
N VAL A 58 -22.93 6.39 23.11
CA VAL A 58 -23.44 5.35 22.20
C VAL A 58 -24.46 5.88 21.18
N ASP A 59 -24.59 7.21 21.05
CA ASP A 59 -25.64 7.87 20.27
C ASP A 59 -25.63 7.47 18.79
N ASN A 60 -24.44 7.21 18.26
CA ASN A 60 -24.26 6.75 16.88
C ASN A 60 -25.06 5.47 16.56
N PHE A 61 -25.41 4.68 17.59
CA PHE A 61 -26.22 3.48 17.44
C PHE A 61 -27.73 3.70 17.58
N LEU A 62 -28.18 4.85 18.10
CA LEU A 62 -29.60 5.18 18.18
C LEU A 62 -30.24 5.28 16.79
N SER A 63 -29.51 5.84 15.83
CA SER A 63 -29.89 5.90 14.42
C SER A 63 -29.45 4.68 13.60
N ASP A 64 -28.70 3.73 14.18
CA ASP A 64 -28.29 2.51 13.49
C ASP A 64 -29.47 1.52 13.47
N ASN A 65 -30.09 1.34 12.30
CA ASN A 65 -31.22 0.43 12.11
C ASN A 65 -30.94 -1.04 12.50
N ALA A 66 -29.67 -1.44 12.61
CA ALA A 66 -29.27 -2.79 12.99
C ALA A 66 -29.18 -3.00 14.52
N ILE A 67 -28.84 -1.94 15.25
CA ILE A 67 -28.54 -1.97 16.68
C ILE A 67 -29.67 -1.31 17.48
N GLY A 68 -30.05 -0.10 17.05
CA GLY A 68 -31.11 0.72 17.64
C GLY A 68 -30.88 1.01 19.13
N LEU A 69 -31.94 1.51 19.78
CA LEU A 69 -31.92 1.85 21.20
C LEU A 69 -31.56 0.64 22.10
N GLU A 70 -32.12 -0.54 21.83
CA GLU A 70 -31.87 -1.73 22.67
C GLU A 70 -30.39 -2.16 22.61
N GLY A 71 -29.78 -2.11 21.43
CA GLY A 71 -28.36 -2.44 21.28
C GLY A 71 -27.45 -1.33 21.83
N ALA A 72 -27.81 -0.06 21.67
CA ALA A 72 -27.11 1.06 22.29
C ALA A 72 -27.11 0.94 23.82
N GLN A 73 -28.26 0.59 24.41
CA GLN A 73 -28.38 0.29 25.85
C GLN A 73 -27.47 -0.87 26.27
N LYS A 74 -27.41 -1.97 25.50
CA LYS A 74 -26.50 -3.10 25.79
C LYS A 74 -25.02 -2.71 25.74
N ILE A 75 -24.63 -1.86 24.80
CA ILE A 75 -23.25 -1.37 24.68
C ILE A 75 -22.92 -0.43 25.83
N LEU A 76 -23.82 0.48 26.18
CA LEU A 76 -23.64 1.36 27.34
C LEU A 76 -23.53 0.56 28.64
N ASP A 77 -24.37 -0.49 28.77
CA ASP A 77 -24.29 -1.45 29.87
C ASP A 77 -22.91 -2.11 29.95
N HIS A 78 -22.36 -2.49 28.80
CA HIS A 78 -21.04 -3.10 28.73
C HIS A 78 -19.91 -2.12 29.05
N PHE A 79 -20.02 -0.87 28.60
CA PHE A 79 -19.06 0.16 29.01
C PHE A 79 -19.06 0.35 30.52
N PHE A 80 -20.24 0.30 31.18
CA PHE A 80 -20.28 0.29 32.64
C PHE A 80 -19.58 -0.94 33.24
N ASP A 81 -19.78 -2.14 32.68
CA ASP A 81 -19.06 -3.35 33.12
C ASP A 81 -17.54 -3.17 33.01
N LEU A 82 -17.06 -2.66 31.88
CA LEU A 82 -15.63 -2.39 31.68
C LEU A 82 -15.08 -1.36 32.67
N ILE A 83 -15.81 -0.26 32.91
CA ILE A 83 -15.40 0.78 33.86
C ILE A 83 -15.39 0.23 35.30
N LEU A 84 -16.39 -0.57 35.69
CA LEU A 84 -16.44 -1.15 37.02
C LEU A 84 -15.32 -2.19 37.24
N LEU A 85 -15.01 -2.99 36.22
CA LEU A 85 -13.97 -4.02 36.29
C LEU A 85 -12.54 -3.46 36.18
N HIS A 86 -12.36 -2.44 35.34
CA HIS A 86 -11.02 -1.97 34.93
C HIS A 86 -10.74 -0.50 35.25
N GLY A 87 -11.75 0.29 35.57
CA GLY A 87 -11.66 1.74 35.80
C GLY A 87 -11.18 2.15 37.19
N GLN A 88 -10.76 1.22 38.05
CA GLN A 88 -10.19 1.50 39.38
C GLN A 88 -11.03 2.47 40.26
N GLY A 89 -12.36 2.39 40.15
CA GLY A 89 -13.28 3.21 40.93
C GLY A 89 -13.46 4.65 40.42
N ILE A 90 -13.10 4.93 39.16
CA ILE A 90 -13.49 6.14 38.44
C ILE A 90 -14.93 5.97 37.89
N PRO A 91 -15.81 6.96 38.07
CA PRO A 91 -17.18 6.88 37.57
C PRO A 91 -17.28 7.23 36.07
N PRO A 92 -18.35 6.77 35.38
CA PRO A 92 -18.62 7.18 34.01
C PRO A 92 -19.14 8.62 33.94
N CYS A 93 -18.92 9.25 32.79
CA CYS A 93 -19.67 10.40 32.31
C CYS A 93 -20.62 9.88 31.21
N VAL A 94 -21.91 9.80 31.52
CA VAL A 94 -22.93 9.26 30.59
C VAL A 94 -23.27 10.34 29.58
N ASP A 95 -22.86 10.13 28.33
CA ASP A 95 -22.97 11.11 27.27
C ASP A 95 -24.03 10.70 26.23
N SER A 96 -25.04 11.54 26.06
CA SER A 96 -26.14 11.34 25.12
C SER A 96 -26.94 12.63 24.85
N SER A 97 -27.34 12.80 23.60
CA SER A 97 -28.29 13.82 23.14
C SER A 97 -29.76 13.45 23.38
N ASP A 98 -30.03 12.17 23.70
CA ASP A 98 -31.32 11.62 24.09
C ASP A 98 -31.49 11.65 25.63
N PRO A 99 -32.43 12.45 26.17
CA PRO A 99 -32.72 12.52 27.60
C PRO A 99 -33.14 11.18 28.21
N ASP A 100 -33.85 10.34 27.46
CA ASP A 100 -34.32 9.04 27.96
C ASP A 100 -33.14 8.08 28.15
N LEU A 101 -32.13 8.15 27.29
CA LEU A 101 -30.91 7.36 27.42
C LEU A 101 -30.05 7.83 28.60
N LEU A 102 -29.99 9.14 28.88
CA LEU A 102 -29.32 9.68 30.08
C LEU A 102 -30.01 9.15 31.36
N ILE A 103 -31.34 9.25 31.42
CA ILE A 103 -32.15 8.76 32.54
C ILE A 103 -31.95 7.25 32.74
N TRP A 104 -31.98 6.49 31.65
CA TRP A 104 -31.75 5.05 31.65
C TRP A 104 -30.35 4.70 32.15
N GLY A 105 -29.31 5.34 31.61
CA GLY A 105 -27.91 5.09 31.96
C GLY A 105 -27.62 5.39 33.43
N LEU A 106 -28.19 6.48 33.96
CA LEU A 106 -28.00 6.86 35.35
C LEU A 106 -28.62 5.86 36.33
N ARG A 107 -29.87 5.43 36.09
CA ARG A 107 -30.53 4.39 36.89
C ARG A 107 -29.72 3.10 36.83
N ARG A 108 -29.28 2.74 35.63
CA ARG A 108 -28.56 1.49 35.39
C ARG A 108 -27.21 1.43 36.08
N TYR A 109 -26.45 2.52 36.09
CA TYR A 109 -25.20 2.61 36.82
C TYR A 109 -25.40 2.48 38.34
N HIS A 110 -26.43 3.13 38.90
CA HIS A 110 -26.74 3.04 40.33
C HIS A 110 -27.19 1.63 40.74
N GLU A 111 -28.01 0.97 39.91
CA GLU A 111 -28.38 -0.44 40.10
C GLU A 111 -27.14 -1.34 40.16
N ARG A 112 -26.23 -1.20 39.17
CA ARG A 112 -25.01 -2.01 39.06
C ARG A 112 -24.05 -1.84 40.22
N THR A 113 -24.06 -0.66 40.86
CA THR A 113 -23.19 -0.35 41.99
C THR A 113 -23.89 -0.49 43.35
N GLU A 114 -25.16 -0.91 43.38
CA GLU A 114 -26.01 -0.92 44.57
C GLU A 114 -26.04 0.44 45.30
N GLY A 115 -25.88 1.55 44.56
CA GLY A 115 -25.77 2.90 45.10
C GLY A 115 -24.48 3.20 45.88
N LYS A 116 -23.47 2.32 45.82
CA LYS A 116 -22.17 2.49 46.52
C LYS A 116 -21.07 3.05 45.62
N GLY A 117 -21.34 3.23 44.33
CA GLY A 117 -20.41 3.83 43.37
C GLY A 117 -20.14 5.30 43.65
N LYS A 118 -19.07 5.85 43.06
CA LYS A 118 -18.89 7.32 43.04
C LYS A 118 -19.98 7.94 42.16
N PRO A 119 -20.47 9.16 42.47
CA PRO A 119 -21.47 9.83 41.65
C PRO A 119 -21.01 9.95 40.18
N PRO A 120 -21.80 9.48 39.21
CA PRO A 120 -21.49 9.67 37.79
C PRO A 120 -21.73 11.12 37.37
N LEU A 121 -21.20 11.48 36.21
CA LEU A 121 -21.48 12.73 35.51
C LEU A 121 -22.48 12.45 34.37
N ILE A 122 -23.40 13.37 34.08
CA ILE A 122 -24.22 13.30 32.86
C ILE A 122 -23.81 14.41 31.89
N ASN A 123 -23.69 14.08 30.60
CA ASN A 123 -23.37 14.99 29.51
C ASN A 123 -24.41 14.83 28.37
N SER A 124 -25.39 15.70 28.24
CA SER A 124 -25.62 16.93 28.98
C SER A 124 -27.10 17.28 29.00
N VAL A 125 -27.45 18.24 29.84
CA VAL A 125 -28.78 18.86 29.84
C VAL A 125 -28.72 20.21 29.13
N ALA A 126 -29.82 20.60 28.50
CA ALA A 126 -29.99 21.93 27.91
C ALA A 126 -31.20 22.61 28.53
N ILE A 127 -31.32 23.94 28.41
CA ILE A 127 -32.43 24.68 29.03
C ILE A 127 -33.80 24.20 28.55
N SER A 128 -33.90 23.71 27.30
CA SER A 128 -35.11 23.11 26.73
C SER A 128 -35.38 21.67 27.19
N LYS A 129 -34.39 20.97 27.75
CA LYS A 129 -34.41 19.55 28.11
C LYS A 129 -33.76 19.31 29.48
N LEU A 130 -34.46 19.71 30.54
CA LEU A 130 -33.96 19.61 31.93
C LEU A 130 -34.51 18.41 32.69
N GLU A 131 -35.37 17.61 32.06
CA GLU A 131 -36.01 16.44 32.66
C GLU A 131 -35.02 15.47 33.34
N PRO A 132 -33.80 15.22 32.82
CA PRO A 132 -32.82 14.36 33.49
C PRO A 132 -32.40 14.85 34.89
N LEU A 133 -32.46 16.16 35.18
CA LEU A 133 -32.07 16.71 36.49
C LEU A 133 -33.00 16.26 37.62
N GLU A 134 -34.26 15.94 37.33
CA GLU A 134 -35.24 15.48 38.32
C GLU A 134 -34.81 14.19 39.03
N LEU A 135 -33.97 13.36 38.39
CA LEU A 135 -33.40 12.16 39.00
C LEU A 135 -32.54 12.44 40.23
N ARG A 136 -32.14 13.70 40.48
CA ARG A 136 -31.33 14.06 41.66
C ARG A 136 -32.05 13.74 42.97
N ARG A 137 -33.38 13.73 42.93
CA ARG A 137 -34.24 13.33 44.06
C ARG A 137 -34.13 11.83 44.39
N GLU A 138 -33.69 11.02 43.43
CA GLU A 138 -33.53 9.57 43.58
C GLU A 138 -32.06 9.17 43.76
N PHE A 139 -31.14 9.80 43.02
CA PHE A 139 -29.74 9.39 42.94
C PHE A 139 -28.77 10.58 43.00
N PRO A 140 -27.56 10.42 43.58
CA PRO A 140 -26.50 11.43 43.50
C PRO A 140 -25.76 11.39 42.15
N PHE A 141 -25.60 12.55 41.50
CA PHE A 141 -24.79 12.72 40.29
C PHE A 141 -24.45 14.19 40.06
N SER A 142 -23.48 14.44 39.19
CA SER A 142 -23.13 15.76 38.67
C SER A 142 -23.67 15.93 37.25
N ALA A 143 -23.91 17.16 36.79
CA ALA A 143 -24.49 17.41 35.47
C ALA A 143 -23.73 18.49 34.68
N VAL A 144 -23.53 18.24 33.39
CA VAL A 144 -23.08 19.24 32.41
C VAL A 144 -24.31 19.93 31.81
N GLY A 145 -24.39 21.25 31.94
CA GLY A 145 -25.36 22.12 31.28
C GLY A 145 -24.78 22.74 30.02
N MET A 146 -25.38 22.46 28.87
CA MET A 146 -24.99 23.04 27.57
C MET A 146 -25.50 24.47 27.43
N LEU A 147 -24.62 25.37 27.00
CA LEU A 147 -24.95 26.78 26.76
C LEU A 147 -25.14 27.08 25.26
N LEU A 148 -25.77 26.16 24.52
CA LEU A 148 -26.06 26.28 23.08
C LEU A 148 -27.39 26.99 22.79
N GLU A 149 -28.30 27.02 23.76
CA GLU A 149 -29.66 27.52 23.63
C GLU A 149 -29.85 28.79 24.46
N ARG A 150 -30.70 29.71 23.99
CA ARG A 150 -31.04 30.91 24.77
C ARG A 150 -32.13 30.61 25.80
N ALA A 151 -32.04 31.24 26.96
CA ALA A 151 -33.06 31.11 28.01
C ALA A 151 -34.41 31.75 27.64
N ASP A 152 -34.44 32.72 26.73
CA ASP A 152 -35.61 33.54 26.37
C ASP A 152 -36.45 33.01 25.19
N ASP A 153 -35.90 32.12 24.36
CA ASP A 153 -36.57 31.51 23.20
C ASP A 153 -36.48 29.97 23.29
N SER A 154 -37.57 29.30 23.65
CA SER A 154 -37.67 27.83 23.75
C SER A 154 -37.69 27.12 22.38
N GLY A 155 -37.00 27.66 21.37
CA GLY A 155 -36.93 27.13 20.01
C GLY A 155 -35.68 27.57 19.24
N ALA A 156 -34.77 26.62 18.98
CA ALA A 156 -33.79 26.57 17.90
C ALA A 156 -33.02 27.87 17.51
N GLY A 157 -32.67 28.72 18.47
CA GLY A 157 -31.70 29.79 18.28
C GLY A 157 -30.34 29.41 18.89
N PHE A 158 -29.32 29.17 18.05
CA PHE A 158 -27.95 28.93 18.52
C PHE A 158 -27.37 30.18 19.23
N THR A 159 -26.75 30.00 20.38
CA THR A 159 -25.99 31.06 21.10
C THR A 159 -24.80 31.59 20.30
N ASP A 160 -24.36 30.83 19.29
CA ASP A 160 -23.23 31.11 18.39
C ASP A 160 -23.30 32.48 17.70
N ILE A 161 -24.49 33.08 17.58
CA ILE A 161 -24.72 34.40 16.94
C ILE A 161 -25.03 35.49 17.99
N ALA A 162 -25.21 35.12 19.25
CA ALA A 162 -25.58 36.00 20.37
C ALA A 162 -24.34 36.63 21.06
N GLY A 163 -24.55 37.59 21.96
CA GLY A 163 -23.45 38.18 22.76
C GLY A 163 -22.98 37.28 23.91
N PRO A 164 -21.83 37.58 24.55
CA PRO A 164 -21.28 36.81 25.67
C PRO A 164 -22.24 36.67 26.86
N GLU A 165 -23.07 37.70 27.07
CA GLU A 165 -24.07 37.78 28.16
C GLU A 165 -25.05 36.59 28.12
N VAL A 166 -25.35 36.07 26.92
CA VAL A 166 -26.30 34.96 26.75
C VAL A 166 -25.78 33.66 27.34
N TYR A 167 -24.47 33.42 27.29
CA TYR A 167 -23.87 32.26 27.97
C TYR A 167 -24.10 32.33 29.47
N HIS A 168 -23.93 33.52 30.06
CA HIS A 168 -24.20 33.76 31.46
C HIS A 168 -25.67 33.57 31.82
N ASP A 169 -26.59 34.17 31.05
CA ASP A 169 -28.02 34.10 31.34
C ASP A 169 -28.57 32.68 31.23
N THR A 170 -28.11 31.92 30.23
CA THR A 170 -28.44 30.49 30.11
C THR A 170 -27.83 29.69 31.26
N ALA A 171 -26.56 29.94 31.63
CA ALA A 171 -25.92 29.27 32.76
C ALA A 171 -26.67 29.54 34.07
N ARG A 172 -27.05 30.80 34.32
CA ARG A 172 -27.87 31.20 35.47
C ARG A 172 -29.20 30.47 35.51
N ALA A 173 -29.92 30.42 34.39
CA ALA A 173 -31.23 29.78 34.32
C ALA A 173 -31.15 28.25 34.58
N ILE A 174 -30.09 27.59 34.09
CA ILE A 174 -29.84 26.17 34.40
C ILE A 174 -29.41 26.01 35.87
N PHE A 175 -28.54 26.89 36.38
CA PHE A 175 -28.07 26.89 37.77
C PHE A 175 -29.24 26.98 38.76
N ASP A 176 -30.11 27.97 38.61
CA ASP A 176 -31.22 28.22 39.54
C ASP A 176 -32.14 26.99 39.62
N LYS A 177 -32.49 26.40 38.46
CA LYS A 177 -33.28 25.17 38.40
C LYS A 177 -32.57 23.97 39.03
N ALA A 178 -31.27 23.80 38.78
CA ALA A 178 -30.50 22.73 39.42
C ALA A 178 -30.45 22.92 40.95
N ARG A 179 -30.29 24.16 41.43
CA ARG A 179 -30.31 24.49 42.86
C ARG A 179 -31.66 24.19 43.51
N GLU A 180 -32.77 24.51 42.84
CA GLU A 180 -34.13 24.18 43.31
C GLU A 180 -34.34 22.67 43.50
N ILE A 181 -33.70 21.85 42.65
CA ILE A 181 -33.80 20.38 42.68
C ILE A 181 -32.76 19.74 43.63
N GLY A 182 -31.85 20.54 44.20
CA GLY A 182 -30.95 20.15 45.28
C GLY A 182 -29.50 19.84 44.88
N PHE A 183 -29.05 20.24 43.69
CA PHE A 183 -27.64 20.16 43.31
C PHE A 183 -26.80 21.17 44.08
N ALA A 184 -25.60 20.80 44.52
CA ALA A 184 -24.59 21.75 45.00
C ALA A 184 -23.90 22.46 43.81
N PRO A 185 -23.36 23.68 43.96
CA PRO A 185 -22.64 24.36 42.88
C PRO A 185 -21.51 23.50 42.29
N GLU A 186 -20.77 22.77 43.13
CA GLU A 186 -19.66 21.91 42.74
C GLU A 186 -20.11 20.64 41.97
N GLU A 187 -21.41 20.37 41.93
CA GLU A 187 -22.01 19.28 41.14
C GLU A 187 -22.45 19.75 39.75
N ILE A 188 -22.33 21.04 39.44
CA ILE A 188 -22.81 21.66 38.20
C ILE A 188 -21.60 22.06 37.33
N PHE A 189 -21.60 21.57 36.10
CA PHE A 189 -20.63 21.87 35.07
C PHE A 189 -21.34 22.64 33.95
N PHE A 190 -20.70 23.66 33.37
CA PHE A 190 -21.21 24.35 32.18
C PHE A 190 -20.31 24.13 31.00
N ASP A 191 -20.89 23.75 29.86
CA ASP A 191 -20.20 23.69 28.58
C ASP A 191 -20.62 24.88 27.69
N PRO A 192 -19.75 25.89 27.52
CA PRO A 192 -20.00 27.04 26.64
C PRO A 192 -19.91 26.67 25.16
N THR A 193 -19.72 25.38 24.83
CA THR A 193 -19.49 24.82 23.52
C THR A 193 -18.22 25.34 22.86
N VAL A 194 -17.44 24.42 22.32
CA VAL A 194 -16.20 24.74 21.60
C VAL A 194 -16.43 24.52 20.11
N GLY A 195 -16.34 25.61 19.34
CA GLY A 195 -16.43 25.58 17.88
C GLY A 195 -15.05 25.35 17.25
N PRO A 196 -14.99 24.88 15.99
CA PRO A 196 -13.74 24.67 15.28
C PRO A 196 -13.05 26.00 14.96
N LEU A 197 -11.80 26.17 15.42
CA LEU A 197 -11.01 27.39 15.21
C LEU A 197 -10.89 27.73 13.72
N GLY A 198 -10.74 26.72 12.86
CA GLY A 198 -10.54 26.89 11.41
C GLY A 198 -11.74 27.50 10.68
N ALA A 199 -12.92 27.50 11.31
CA ALA A 199 -14.15 28.07 10.75
C ALA A 199 -14.69 29.25 11.56
N ASP A 200 -13.92 29.79 12.51
CA ASP A 200 -14.37 30.86 13.40
C ASP A 200 -14.36 32.25 12.73
N MET A 201 -15.26 32.43 11.76
CA MET A 201 -15.37 33.67 11.00
C MET A 201 -16.16 34.77 11.72
N VAL A 202 -16.91 34.40 12.77
CA VAL A 202 -17.89 35.27 13.43
C VAL A 202 -17.52 35.62 14.87
N GLY A 203 -16.35 35.20 15.36
CA GLY A 203 -15.88 35.50 16.72
C GLY A 203 -16.46 34.60 17.79
N TYR A 204 -16.77 33.35 17.44
CA TYR A 204 -17.26 32.30 18.33
C TYR A 204 -16.31 32.08 19.51
N THR A 205 -15.02 31.87 19.26
CA THR A 205 -14.00 31.58 20.28
C THR A 205 -13.88 32.72 21.29
N LYS A 206 -13.92 33.97 20.81
CA LYS A 206 -13.93 35.15 21.68
C LYS A 206 -15.13 35.12 22.63
N ARG A 207 -16.33 34.90 22.09
CA ARG A 207 -17.55 34.84 22.89
C ARG A 207 -17.53 33.73 23.92
N THR A 208 -17.05 32.54 23.55
CA THR A 208 -16.85 31.42 24.49
C THR A 208 -15.97 31.85 25.67
N PHE A 209 -14.80 32.44 25.41
CA PHE A 209 -13.90 32.88 26.49
C PHE A 209 -14.45 34.03 27.34
N GLU A 210 -15.13 35.01 26.72
CA GLU A 210 -15.80 36.09 27.45
C GLU A 210 -16.94 35.55 28.32
N GLY A 211 -17.74 34.61 27.80
CA GLY A 211 -18.81 33.93 28.53
C GLY A 211 -18.29 33.18 29.75
N ILE A 212 -17.20 32.41 29.60
CA ILE A 212 -16.52 31.75 30.74
C ILE A 212 -16.17 32.77 31.82
N ARG A 213 -15.60 33.92 31.42
CA ARG A 213 -15.17 34.96 32.35
C ARG A 213 -16.33 35.61 33.09
N ILE A 214 -17.45 35.84 32.40
CA ILE A 214 -18.67 36.42 33.00
C ILE A 214 -19.27 35.44 34.00
N ILE A 215 -19.44 34.16 33.63
CA ILE A 215 -19.93 33.12 34.54
C ILE A 215 -19.05 33.03 35.79
N ARG A 216 -17.72 33.08 35.63
CA ARG A 216 -16.77 33.06 36.74
C ARG A 216 -16.80 34.29 37.64
N SER A 217 -17.27 35.42 37.15
CA SER A 217 -17.40 36.65 37.93
C SER A 217 -18.67 36.69 38.79
N ASP A 218 -19.58 35.74 38.59
CA ASP A 218 -20.82 35.66 39.32
C ASP A 218 -20.64 34.98 40.68
N ALA A 219 -20.88 35.73 41.76
CA ALA A 219 -20.70 35.26 43.13
C ALA A 219 -21.70 34.17 43.55
N GLU A 220 -22.91 34.14 42.97
CA GLU A 220 -23.91 33.12 43.30
C GLU A 220 -23.60 31.78 42.62
N MET A 221 -22.86 31.81 41.51
CA MET A 221 -22.35 30.61 40.83
C MET A 221 -20.93 30.24 41.30
N GLU A 222 -20.48 30.77 42.45
CA GLU A 222 -19.21 30.35 43.05
C GLU A 222 -19.26 28.84 43.36
N GLY A 223 -18.24 28.11 42.90
CA GLY A 223 -18.15 26.65 43.04
C GLY A 223 -18.52 25.85 41.80
N VAL A 224 -19.19 26.43 40.79
CA VAL A 224 -19.49 25.70 39.54
C VAL A 224 -18.24 25.40 38.72
N HIS A 225 -18.31 24.37 37.89
CA HIS A 225 -17.23 23.99 36.97
C HIS A 225 -17.53 24.46 35.55
N ILE A 226 -16.48 24.72 34.78
CA ILE A 226 -16.56 25.05 33.35
C ILE A 226 -15.85 23.94 32.58
N CYS A 227 -16.64 23.16 31.83
CA CYS A 227 -16.20 22.00 31.06
C CYS A 227 -16.11 22.34 29.56
N LEU A 228 -15.14 21.77 28.86
CA LEU A 228 -14.97 21.98 27.42
C LEU A 228 -14.85 20.64 26.68
N GLY A 229 -15.63 20.46 25.61
CA GLY A 229 -15.34 19.47 24.57
C GLY A 229 -14.09 19.87 23.76
N LEU A 230 -12.90 19.59 24.29
CA LEU A 230 -11.65 20.20 23.81
C LEU A 230 -11.31 19.85 22.36
N SER A 231 -11.55 18.60 21.97
CA SER A 231 -11.17 18.09 20.65
C SER A 231 -11.92 18.78 19.49
N ASN A 232 -13.02 19.48 19.77
CA ASN A 232 -13.78 20.24 18.78
C ASN A 232 -13.03 21.49 18.29
N CYS A 233 -12.15 22.10 19.11
CA CYS A 233 -11.44 23.33 18.70
C CYS A 233 -10.51 23.11 17.50
N SER A 234 -9.97 21.90 17.36
CA SER A 234 -9.00 21.55 16.32
C SER A 234 -9.60 20.76 15.16
N ASP A 235 -10.93 20.70 15.07
CA ASP A 235 -11.56 19.96 13.98
C ASP A 235 -11.23 20.57 12.60
N GLY A 236 -10.94 19.70 11.64
CA GLY A 236 -10.46 20.09 10.31
C GLY A 236 -9.03 20.66 10.24
N LEU A 237 -8.28 20.76 11.35
CA LEU A 237 -6.95 21.39 11.36
C LEU A 237 -5.78 20.43 11.66
N PRO A 238 -4.58 20.66 11.08
CA PRO A 238 -3.37 19.89 11.41
C PRO A 238 -2.82 20.26 12.81
N ARG A 239 -1.87 19.46 13.33
CA ARG A 239 -1.26 19.62 14.68
C ARG A 239 -2.28 19.68 15.84
N ARG A 240 -3.39 18.93 15.76
CA ARG A 240 -4.49 18.88 16.76
C ARG A 240 -4.01 18.85 18.22
N ARG A 241 -3.03 18.01 18.57
CA ARG A 241 -2.46 17.93 19.92
C ARG A 241 -1.90 19.28 20.43
N GLY A 242 -1.12 19.98 19.61
CA GLY A 242 -0.53 21.27 19.99
C GLY A 242 -1.59 22.36 20.12
N MET A 243 -2.63 22.29 19.29
CA MET A 243 -3.75 23.24 19.28
C MET A 243 -4.67 23.04 20.47
N ASN A 244 -5.08 21.80 20.75
CA ASN A 244 -5.86 21.44 21.93
C ASN A 244 -5.14 21.89 23.21
N LYS A 245 -3.83 21.65 23.32
CA LYS A 245 -3.02 22.11 24.47
C LYS A 245 -3.02 23.63 24.63
N ALA A 246 -2.82 24.35 23.54
CA ALA A 246 -2.80 25.82 23.56
C ALA A 246 -4.18 26.41 23.86
N TYR A 247 -5.23 25.86 23.27
CA TYR A 247 -6.61 26.26 23.52
C TYR A 247 -6.99 26.02 24.98
N LEU A 248 -6.73 24.82 25.50
CA LEU A 248 -6.96 24.47 26.90
C LEU A 248 -6.21 25.41 27.85
N ARG A 249 -4.94 25.72 27.54
CA ARG A 249 -4.15 26.66 28.35
C ARG A 249 -4.82 28.04 28.42
N VAL A 250 -5.25 28.60 27.30
CA VAL A 250 -5.93 29.90 27.26
C VAL A 250 -7.29 29.82 27.97
N ALA A 251 -8.02 28.72 27.81
CA ALA A 251 -9.30 28.51 28.48
C ALA A 251 -9.15 28.49 30.01
N MET A 252 -8.13 27.79 30.51
CA MET A 252 -7.83 27.73 31.95
C MET A 252 -7.42 29.10 32.50
N GLU A 253 -6.73 29.93 31.72
CA GLU A 253 -6.44 31.33 32.08
C GLU A 253 -7.72 32.16 32.26
N HIS A 254 -8.83 31.77 31.61
CA HIS A 254 -10.13 32.43 31.70
C HIS A 254 -11.08 31.79 32.71
N GLY A 255 -10.69 30.67 33.31
CA GLY A 255 -11.44 29.98 34.36
C GLY A 255 -12.07 28.66 33.96
N ALA A 256 -11.71 28.07 32.82
CA ALA A 256 -12.01 26.66 32.57
C ALA A 256 -11.25 25.77 33.57
N ASP A 257 -11.93 24.81 34.18
CA ASP A 257 -11.35 23.88 35.17
C ASP A 257 -11.74 22.43 34.95
N ALA A 258 -12.55 22.13 33.93
CA ALA A 258 -12.85 20.79 33.46
C ALA A 258 -12.72 20.70 31.93
N ALA A 259 -12.41 19.51 31.40
CA ALA A 259 -12.44 19.28 29.95
C ALA A 259 -12.64 17.80 29.63
N ILE A 260 -13.42 17.55 28.57
CA ILE A 260 -13.50 16.28 27.85
C ILE A 260 -12.40 16.28 26.80
N LEU A 261 -11.43 15.37 26.95
CA LEU A 261 -10.22 15.36 26.14
C LEU A 261 -9.56 13.97 26.06
N ASP A 262 -8.72 13.77 25.05
CA ASP A 262 -7.78 12.65 24.99
C ASP A 262 -6.70 12.81 26.05
N VAL A 263 -6.99 12.27 27.24
CA VAL A 263 -6.13 12.34 28.41
C VAL A 263 -4.75 11.71 28.19
N ALA A 264 -4.63 10.73 27.29
CA ALA A 264 -3.36 10.08 27.00
C ALA A 264 -2.43 10.98 26.17
N SER A 265 -2.98 11.88 25.35
CA SER A 265 -2.18 12.80 24.54
C SER A 265 -1.93 14.16 25.19
N ILE A 266 -2.70 14.58 26.19
CA ILE A 266 -2.57 15.92 26.78
C ILE A 266 -2.04 15.85 28.21
N ASP A 267 -0.74 16.06 28.37
CA ASP A 267 -0.10 16.36 29.66
C ASP A 267 -0.05 17.88 29.88
N GLU A 268 -0.56 18.34 31.02
CA GLU A 268 -0.59 19.75 31.42
C GLU A 268 0.79 20.29 31.80
N ASN A 269 1.72 19.40 32.15
CA ASN A 269 3.11 19.73 32.51
C ASN A 269 4.02 19.87 31.29
N GLU A 270 3.58 19.42 30.12
CA GLU A 270 4.33 19.53 28.88
C GLU A 270 4.18 20.95 28.29
N GLY A 271 5.28 21.49 27.74
CA GLY A 271 5.27 22.83 27.16
C GLY A 271 4.27 23.01 26.01
N VAL A 272 3.73 24.23 25.88
CA VAL A 272 2.83 24.63 24.78
C VAL A 272 3.64 25.37 23.71
N ASP A 273 3.36 25.13 22.43
CA ASP A 273 3.97 25.86 21.32
C ASP A 273 3.65 27.37 21.45
N PRO A 274 4.67 28.24 21.65
CA PRO A 274 4.45 29.65 21.95
C PRO A 274 3.81 30.41 20.78
N ASN A 275 3.99 29.95 19.54
CA ASN A 275 3.39 30.59 18.37
C ASN A 275 1.90 30.28 18.27
N ILE A 276 1.52 29.01 18.48
CA ILE A 276 0.10 28.59 18.52
C ILE A 276 -0.60 29.30 19.67
N LEU A 277 0.01 29.32 20.86
CA LEU A 277 -0.51 30.01 22.03
C LEU A 277 -0.76 31.50 21.77
N ARG A 278 0.21 32.19 21.16
CA ARG A 278 0.08 33.60 20.78
C ARG A 278 -1.08 33.83 19.81
N LEU A 279 -1.22 32.96 18.81
CA LEU A 279 -2.27 33.11 17.79
C LEU A 279 -3.67 32.85 18.37
N ILE A 280 -3.85 31.85 19.23
CA ILE A 280 -5.13 31.61 19.92
C ILE A 280 -5.50 32.82 20.81
N ARG A 281 -4.54 33.43 21.51
CA ARG A 281 -4.80 34.67 22.28
C ARG A 281 -5.27 35.83 21.40
N ARG A 282 -4.70 35.99 20.19
CA ARG A 282 -5.15 37.01 19.24
C ARG A 282 -6.57 36.74 18.73
N VAL A 283 -6.90 35.48 18.44
CA VAL A 283 -8.27 35.07 18.06
C VAL A 283 -9.26 35.42 19.18
N MET A 284 -8.89 35.14 20.43
CA MET A 284 -9.67 35.50 21.61
C MET A 284 -9.88 37.02 21.76
N GLU A 285 -8.87 37.85 21.47
CA GLU A 285 -9.00 39.32 21.54
C GLU A 285 -9.96 39.88 20.47
N GLY A 286 -10.30 39.09 19.46
CA GLY A 286 -11.17 39.46 18.35
C GLY A 286 -10.42 39.80 17.06
N GLU A 287 -9.12 39.51 17.00
CA GLU A 287 -8.31 39.62 15.78
C GLU A 287 -8.43 38.36 14.90
N GLY A 288 -9.57 37.67 14.94
CA GLY A 288 -9.79 36.40 14.25
C GLY A 288 -9.54 36.47 12.75
N THR A 289 -9.89 37.56 12.09
CA THR A 289 -9.70 37.75 10.63
C THR A 289 -8.24 37.73 10.20
N ASP A 290 -7.32 38.14 11.08
CA ASP A 290 -5.88 38.21 10.78
C ASP A 290 -5.11 37.05 11.43
N ALA A 291 -5.54 36.59 12.60
CA ALA A 291 -4.88 35.54 13.36
C ALA A 291 -5.24 34.12 12.88
N LEU A 292 -6.47 33.89 12.37
CA LEU A 292 -6.89 32.57 11.90
C LEU A 292 -6.17 32.13 10.63
N PRO A 293 -6.01 32.95 9.57
CA PRO A 293 -5.21 32.56 8.41
C PRO A 293 -3.77 32.24 8.81
N LEU A 294 -3.16 33.06 9.68
CA LEU A 294 -1.80 32.82 10.18
C LEU A 294 -1.69 31.54 11.04
N LEU A 295 -2.74 31.20 11.80
CA LEU A 295 -2.81 29.96 12.58
C LEU A 295 -2.94 28.74 11.67
N VAL A 296 -3.78 28.83 10.64
CA VAL A 296 -3.95 27.79 9.62
C VAL A 296 -2.65 27.63 8.82
N ASP A 297 -2.06 28.72 8.35
CA ASP A 297 -0.79 28.74 7.61
C ASP A 297 0.34 28.18 8.46
N TYR A 298 0.48 28.60 9.73
CA TYR A 298 1.49 28.07 10.63
C TYR A 298 1.29 26.57 10.92
N ALA A 299 0.04 26.13 11.09
CA ALA A 299 -0.28 24.72 11.31
C ALA A 299 -0.02 23.87 10.05
N GLN A 300 -0.19 24.44 8.84
CA GLN A 300 0.08 23.79 7.57
C GLN A 300 1.57 23.84 7.15
N ALA A 301 2.30 24.90 7.51
CA ALA A 301 3.69 25.14 7.09
C ALA A 301 4.74 24.30 7.83
N TYR A 302 4.40 23.69 8.97
CA TYR A 302 5.32 22.85 9.74
C TYR A 302 4.94 21.35 9.65
N PRO A 303 5.64 20.55 8.81
CA PRO A 303 5.37 19.12 8.67
C PRO A 303 5.73 18.31 9.92
N ARG A 304 5.14 17.12 10.03
CA ARG A 304 5.35 16.11 11.10
C ARG A 304 6.83 15.87 11.41
N SER A 305 7.24 16.09 12.67
CA SER A 305 8.55 15.76 13.29
C SER A 305 9.79 16.32 12.56
N PRO A 306 10.90 16.62 13.25
CA PRO A 306 12.13 17.01 12.56
C PRO A 306 12.54 15.89 11.60
N GLU A 307 12.90 16.25 10.37
CA GLU A 307 13.52 15.30 9.45
C GLU A 307 14.75 14.71 10.11
N LEU A 308 14.80 13.38 10.18
CA LEU A 308 16.04 12.67 10.49
C LEU A 308 17.11 13.23 9.54
N PRO A 309 18.36 13.45 10.01
CA PRO A 309 19.44 13.90 9.13
C PRO A 309 19.51 12.96 7.93
N ARG A 310 19.09 13.45 6.77
CA ARG A 310 19.18 12.72 5.50
C ARG A 310 20.67 12.63 5.20
N ARG A 311 21.20 11.42 5.07
CA ARG A 311 22.54 11.26 4.47
C ARG A 311 22.44 11.76 3.03
N ASP A 312 23.45 12.51 2.59
CA ASP A 312 23.54 12.89 1.18
C ASP A 312 23.47 11.62 0.32
N PRO A 313 22.75 11.67 -0.81
CA PRO A 313 22.69 10.52 -1.71
C PRO A 313 24.10 10.18 -2.20
N PHE A 314 24.40 8.90 -2.31
CA PHE A 314 25.65 8.49 -2.95
C PHE A 314 25.66 8.95 -4.42
N PRO A 315 26.83 9.18 -5.02
CA PRO A 315 26.95 9.48 -6.45
C PRO A 315 26.21 8.46 -7.32
N ASP A 316 25.44 8.95 -8.30
CA ASP A 316 24.60 8.12 -9.16
C ASP A 316 25.17 8.01 -10.58
N LYS A 317 26.19 7.16 -10.73
CA LYS A 317 26.81 6.90 -12.03
C LYS A 317 25.80 6.27 -12.99
N PHE A 318 25.02 5.32 -12.51
CA PHE A 318 24.05 4.56 -13.31
C PHE A 318 23.04 5.47 -14.01
N GLN A 319 22.35 6.35 -13.28
CA GLN A 319 21.40 7.27 -13.91
C GLN A 319 22.07 8.31 -14.81
N SER A 320 23.33 8.67 -14.52
CA SER A 320 24.10 9.58 -15.37
C SER A 320 24.43 8.92 -16.71
N ASP A 321 24.91 7.67 -16.70
CA ASP A 321 25.22 6.89 -17.89
C ASP A 321 23.96 6.64 -18.75
N LEU A 322 22.81 6.35 -18.13
CA LEU A 322 21.56 6.13 -18.87
C LEU A 322 21.07 7.36 -19.64
N LYS A 323 21.38 8.57 -19.13
CA LYS A 323 20.99 9.85 -19.75
C LYS A 323 21.96 10.30 -20.84
N ASP A 324 23.21 9.85 -20.78
CA ASP A 324 24.23 10.18 -21.77
C ASP A 324 24.10 9.26 -22.99
N PRO A 325 23.83 9.78 -24.20
CA PRO A 325 23.69 8.95 -25.39
C PRO A 325 24.99 8.27 -25.81
N ASP A 326 26.16 8.78 -25.39
CA ASP A 326 27.48 8.28 -25.78
C ASP A 326 28.06 7.27 -24.77
N GLN A 327 27.42 7.10 -23.61
CA GLN A 327 27.85 6.14 -22.58
C GLN A 327 27.12 4.81 -22.72
N THR A 328 27.88 3.73 -22.53
CA THR A 328 27.33 2.38 -22.36
C THR A 328 27.36 2.02 -20.89
N THR A 329 26.23 1.55 -20.37
CA THR A 329 26.14 1.10 -18.98
C THR A 329 26.53 -0.38 -18.87
N TYR A 330 27.38 -0.71 -17.90
CA TYR A 330 27.75 -2.09 -17.59
C TYR A 330 27.35 -2.41 -16.15
N ILE A 331 26.48 -3.40 -15.98
CA ILE A 331 26.03 -3.87 -14.68
C ILE A 331 26.74 -5.18 -14.33
N LEU A 332 27.12 -5.37 -13.06
CA LEU A 332 27.50 -6.64 -12.48
C LEU A 332 26.37 -7.14 -11.58
N GLU A 333 25.69 -8.21 -11.97
CA GLU A 333 24.59 -8.79 -11.20
C GLU A 333 25.11 -9.73 -10.11
N MET A 334 24.84 -9.39 -8.85
CA MET A 334 25.26 -10.17 -7.69
C MET A 334 24.05 -10.74 -6.96
N ALA A 335 23.99 -12.08 -6.91
CA ALA A 335 23.00 -12.82 -6.14
C ALA A 335 23.55 -13.19 -4.76
N PRO A 336 23.00 -12.63 -3.66
CA PRO A 336 23.40 -12.99 -2.31
C PRO A 336 23.09 -14.44 -1.93
N ALA A 337 24.04 -15.06 -1.26
CA ALA A 337 23.92 -16.35 -0.58
C ALA A 337 24.71 -16.30 0.74
N GLU A 338 24.36 -17.17 1.69
CA GLU A 338 24.98 -17.19 3.02
C GLU A 338 26.52 -17.26 2.98
N ASN A 339 27.08 -17.93 1.97
CA ASN A 339 28.51 -18.20 1.87
C ASN A 339 29.28 -17.27 0.91
N ASN A 340 28.64 -16.30 0.24
CA ASN A 340 29.30 -15.46 -0.78
C ASN A 340 29.32 -13.96 -0.48
N VAL A 341 28.82 -13.51 0.67
CA VAL A 341 28.72 -12.08 1.02
C VAL A 341 30.10 -11.40 1.00
N GLU A 342 31.10 -12.01 1.63
CA GLU A 342 32.48 -11.48 1.64
C GLU A 342 33.09 -11.40 0.24
N GLN A 343 32.73 -12.34 -0.64
CA GLN A 343 33.17 -12.33 -2.03
C GLN A 343 32.57 -11.14 -2.81
N ILE A 344 31.29 -10.82 -2.56
CA ILE A 344 30.63 -9.66 -3.17
C ILE A 344 31.33 -8.35 -2.74
N TYR A 345 31.70 -8.24 -1.46
CA TYR A 345 32.42 -7.07 -0.95
C TYR A 345 33.83 -6.94 -1.51
N ALA A 346 34.58 -8.03 -1.59
CA ALA A 346 35.90 -8.06 -2.22
C ALA A 346 35.81 -7.66 -3.70
N LEU A 347 34.79 -8.13 -4.41
CA LEU A 347 34.54 -7.75 -5.80
C LEU A 347 34.20 -6.25 -5.93
N ALA A 348 33.37 -5.72 -5.04
CA ALA A 348 33.03 -4.29 -5.02
C ALA A 348 34.26 -3.41 -4.75
N GLU A 349 35.18 -3.85 -3.89
CA GLU A 349 36.44 -3.15 -3.64
C GLU A 349 37.35 -3.14 -4.87
N ALA A 350 37.51 -4.30 -5.53
CA ALA A 350 38.29 -4.41 -6.75
C ALA A 350 37.68 -3.62 -7.93
N ALA A 351 36.35 -3.47 -7.94
CA ALA A 351 35.62 -2.76 -8.99
C ALA A 351 35.51 -1.24 -8.78
N ARG A 352 36.07 -0.67 -7.70
CA ARG A 352 35.89 0.75 -7.33
C ARG A 352 36.22 1.73 -8.47
N ASP A 353 37.34 1.51 -9.17
CA ASP A 353 37.85 2.38 -10.24
C ASP A 353 37.45 1.89 -11.66
N THR A 354 36.50 0.96 -11.73
CA THR A 354 35.99 0.39 -12.99
C THR A 354 34.67 1.04 -13.40
N PRO A 355 34.18 0.86 -14.65
CA PRO A 355 32.91 1.43 -15.08
C PRO A 355 31.66 0.71 -14.53
N PHE A 356 31.80 -0.40 -13.80
CA PHE A 356 30.69 -1.27 -13.43
C PHE A 356 29.74 -0.70 -12.36
N THR A 357 28.44 -0.75 -12.60
CA THR A 357 27.41 -0.57 -11.57
C THR A 357 27.02 -1.93 -11.01
N PHE A 358 26.89 -2.08 -9.70
CA PHE A 358 26.42 -3.33 -9.12
C PHE A 358 24.89 -3.37 -9.11
N ALA A 359 24.30 -4.51 -9.45
CA ALA A 359 22.90 -4.81 -9.16
C ALA A 359 22.86 -5.93 -8.11
N ILE A 360 22.25 -5.66 -6.96
CA ILE A 360 22.13 -6.65 -5.88
C ILE A 360 20.75 -7.27 -5.95
N THR A 361 20.70 -8.55 -6.33
CA THR A 361 19.44 -9.27 -6.52
C THR A 361 18.88 -9.82 -5.21
N ASP A 362 17.60 -10.20 -5.23
CA ASP A 362 16.95 -10.84 -4.09
C ASP A 362 17.46 -12.28 -3.92
N THR A 363 17.33 -12.85 -2.73
CA THR A 363 17.86 -14.19 -2.43
C THR A 363 17.12 -15.28 -3.20
N PRO A 364 17.82 -16.08 -4.03
CA PRO A 364 17.20 -17.14 -4.80
C PRO A 364 16.47 -18.15 -3.89
N SER A 365 15.25 -18.53 -4.28
CA SER A 365 14.48 -19.62 -3.65
C SER A 365 14.18 -19.48 -2.14
N GLY A 366 14.42 -18.31 -1.51
CA GLY A 366 14.01 -18.06 -0.11
C GLY A 366 14.96 -18.62 0.95
N LYS A 367 16.20 -18.97 0.56
CA LYS A 367 17.22 -19.39 1.50
C LYS A 367 17.66 -18.22 2.41
N PRO A 368 18.05 -18.50 3.67
CA PRO A 368 18.50 -17.47 4.59
C PRO A 368 19.83 -16.87 4.10
N ALA A 369 19.81 -15.61 3.71
CA ALA A 369 21.00 -14.79 3.51
C ALA A 369 20.64 -13.32 3.82
N PRO A 370 21.64 -12.45 4.08
CA PRO A 370 21.38 -11.02 4.20
C PRO A 370 20.66 -10.50 2.94
N GLY A 371 19.57 -9.77 3.14
CA GLY A 371 18.78 -9.23 2.04
C GLY A 371 19.54 -8.21 1.18
N PRO A 372 19.04 -7.91 -0.03
CA PRO A 372 19.66 -6.97 -0.95
C PRO A 372 19.87 -5.57 -0.35
N ASP A 373 19.00 -5.18 0.59
CA ASP A 373 19.06 -3.89 1.28
C ASP A 373 20.40 -3.69 2.03
N THR A 374 20.81 -4.69 2.81
CA THR A 374 22.03 -4.63 3.62
C THR A 374 23.28 -4.67 2.74
N ILE A 375 23.32 -5.60 1.78
CA ILE A 375 24.46 -5.79 0.89
C ILE A 375 24.61 -4.58 -0.04
N GLY A 376 23.50 -4.08 -0.59
CA GLY A 376 23.49 -2.88 -1.42
C GLY A 376 24.03 -1.65 -0.70
N LEU A 377 23.71 -1.48 0.58
CA LEU A 377 24.26 -0.37 1.37
C LEU A 377 25.76 -0.49 1.60
N GLU A 378 26.27 -1.67 1.93
CA GLU A 378 27.72 -1.86 2.11
C GLU A 378 28.48 -1.73 0.79
N VAL A 379 27.95 -2.29 -0.31
CA VAL A 379 28.51 -2.08 -1.66
C VAL A 379 28.55 -0.59 -2.01
N ALA A 380 27.49 0.18 -1.70
CA ALA A 380 27.47 1.61 -1.93
C ALA A 380 28.58 2.36 -1.17
N ARG A 381 28.87 1.95 0.06
CA ARG A 381 29.95 2.52 0.88
C ARG A 381 31.33 2.14 0.35
N ILE A 382 31.53 0.88 -0.03
CA ILE A 382 32.80 0.38 -0.57
C ILE A 382 33.14 1.08 -1.89
N MET A 383 32.14 1.25 -2.77
CA MET A 383 32.31 1.85 -4.08
C MET A 383 32.20 3.37 -4.09
N ASN A 384 31.65 3.97 -3.03
CA ASN A 384 31.29 5.38 -2.96
C ASN A 384 30.38 5.83 -4.13
N ARG A 385 29.45 4.96 -4.55
CA ARG A 385 28.42 5.22 -5.57
C ARG A 385 27.25 4.26 -5.41
N GLN A 386 26.07 4.63 -5.90
CA GLN A 386 24.86 3.82 -5.72
C GLN A 386 24.89 2.54 -6.57
N PRO A 387 24.64 1.36 -5.99
CA PRO A 387 24.21 0.20 -6.74
C PRO A 387 22.71 0.29 -7.08
N ILE A 388 22.24 -0.65 -7.89
CA ILE A 388 20.83 -0.94 -8.11
C ILE A 388 20.41 -1.98 -7.07
N VAL A 389 19.36 -1.70 -6.29
CA VAL A 389 18.86 -2.61 -5.25
C VAL A 389 17.55 -3.24 -5.69
N ASN A 390 17.49 -4.57 -5.75
CA ASN A 390 16.25 -5.27 -6.08
C ASN A 390 15.26 -5.22 -4.91
N LEU A 391 14.04 -4.78 -5.23
CA LEU A 391 12.89 -4.79 -4.34
C LEU A 391 11.91 -5.85 -4.83
N SER A 392 11.75 -6.89 -4.02
CA SER A 392 10.95 -8.08 -4.31
C SER A 392 9.68 -8.07 -3.48
N CYS A 393 8.52 -8.30 -4.11
CA CYS A 393 7.24 -8.37 -3.40
C CYS A 393 7.08 -9.63 -2.52
N LYS A 394 8.02 -10.58 -2.63
CA LYS A 394 8.01 -11.83 -1.89
C LYS A 394 8.18 -11.58 -0.40
N GLY A 395 7.27 -12.13 0.40
CA GLY A 395 7.39 -12.13 1.86
C GLY A 395 7.09 -10.78 2.52
N GLU A 396 6.70 -9.78 1.73
CA GLU A 396 6.44 -8.41 2.19
C GLU A 396 5.00 -8.02 1.90
N ASP A 397 4.36 -7.37 2.87
CA ASP A 397 3.15 -6.61 2.61
C ASP A 397 3.51 -5.18 2.14
N ARG A 398 2.51 -4.42 1.70
CA ARG A 398 2.72 -3.03 1.25
C ARG A 398 3.37 -2.15 2.34
N ILE A 399 3.10 -2.37 3.62
CA ILE A 399 3.70 -1.58 4.72
C ILE A 399 5.19 -1.94 4.89
N GLY A 400 5.53 -3.23 4.87
CA GLY A 400 6.91 -3.73 4.90
C GLY A 400 7.72 -3.18 3.74
N MET A 401 7.15 -3.21 2.53
CA MET A 401 7.78 -2.63 1.34
C MET A 401 8.03 -1.12 1.47
N ALA A 402 7.05 -0.35 1.95
CA ALA A 402 7.22 1.08 2.17
C ALA A 402 8.33 1.38 3.19
N ARG A 403 8.43 0.57 4.26
CA ARG A 403 9.51 0.69 5.26
C ARG A 403 10.88 0.43 4.64
N ARG A 404 11.02 -0.58 3.77
CA ARG A 404 12.26 -0.88 3.06
C ARG A 404 12.69 0.27 2.15
N VAL A 405 11.77 0.78 1.32
CA VAL A 405 12.04 1.94 0.44
C VAL A 405 12.48 3.16 1.24
N LEU A 406 11.76 3.49 2.33
CA LEU A 406 12.13 4.61 3.21
C LEU A 406 13.48 4.39 3.89
N GLY A 407 13.75 3.18 4.36
CA GLY A 407 15.03 2.82 4.97
C GLY A 407 16.19 3.06 4.03
N LEU A 408 16.12 2.53 2.80
CA LEU A 408 17.14 2.72 1.76
C LEU A 408 17.26 4.20 1.35
N TYR A 409 16.13 4.90 1.21
CA TYR A 409 16.11 6.33 0.93
C TYR A 409 16.86 7.15 1.98
N HIS A 410 16.60 6.91 3.27
CA HIS A 410 17.29 7.65 4.33
C HIS A 410 18.78 7.27 4.47
N GLN A 411 19.20 6.13 3.90
CA GLN A 411 20.60 5.73 3.80
C GLN A 411 21.32 6.28 2.56
N GLY A 412 20.65 7.06 1.72
CA GLY A 412 21.24 7.69 0.52
C GLY A 412 21.15 6.86 -0.76
N LEU A 413 20.37 5.77 -0.76
CA LEU A 413 20.10 4.94 -1.94
C LEU A 413 18.80 5.36 -2.63
N ARG A 414 18.80 5.37 -3.96
CA ARG A 414 17.73 5.90 -4.81
C ARG A 414 17.43 5.03 -6.03
N ASN A 415 18.34 4.12 -6.41
CA ASN A 415 18.19 3.23 -7.55
C ASN A 415 17.57 1.89 -7.13
N PHE A 416 16.30 1.70 -7.49
CA PHE A 416 15.54 0.49 -7.15
C PHE A 416 15.13 -0.29 -8.39
N PHE A 417 15.04 -1.61 -8.25
CA PHE A 417 14.58 -2.49 -9.32
C PHE A 417 13.43 -3.38 -8.83
N ALA A 418 12.22 -3.11 -9.36
CA ALA A 418 10.99 -3.72 -8.88
C ALA A 418 10.73 -5.08 -9.57
N VAL A 419 10.67 -6.15 -8.76
CA VAL A 419 10.42 -7.51 -9.21
C VAL A 419 9.34 -8.19 -8.37
N THR A 420 8.62 -9.14 -8.97
CA THR A 420 7.60 -9.92 -8.27
C THR A 420 8.25 -10.80 -7.18
N GLY A 421 9.42 -11.38 -7.47
CA GLY A 421 10.11 -12.32 -6.60
C GLY A 421 9.80 -13.79 -6.89
N ASP A 422 10.67 -14.65 -6.38
CA ASP A 422 10.55 -16.12 -6.49
C ASP A 422 9.51 -16.68 -5.53
N TYR A 423 8.89 -17.79 -5.91
CA TYR A 423 7.99 -18.49 -5.01
C TYR A 423 8.79 -19.20 -3.91
N SER A 424 8.40 -19.04 -2.65
CA SER A 424 8.98 -19.81 -1.54
C SER A 424 8.18 -21.09 -1.36
N PHE A 425 8.84 -22.24 -1.49
CA PHE A 425 8.23 -23.53 -1.12
C PHE A 425 8.27 -23.77 0.39
N ASP A 426 9.19 -23.10 1.08
CA ASP A 426 9.37 -23.16 2.52
C ASP A 426 8.66 -21.96 3.17
N GLY A 427 7.47 -22.19 3.73
CA GLY A 427 6.67 -21.17 4.44
C GLY A 427 5.43 -20.64 3.67
N ARG A 428 4.69 -19.71 4.30
CA ARG A 428 3.52 -19.08 3.67
C ARG A 428 3.98 -18.06 2.62
N ALA A 429 3.56 -18.26 1.38
CA ALA A 429 3.77 -17.28 0.31
C ALA A 429 2.95 -16.01 0.60
N VAL A 430 3.64 -14.88 0.76
CA VAL A 430 3.02 -13.55 0.90
C VAL A 430 3.37 -12.73 -0.34
N PHE A 431 2.34 -12.33 -1.09
CA PHE A 431 2.42 -11.51 -2.30
C PHE A 431 1.27 -10.49 -2.29
N ASP A 432 1.39 -9.45 -1.45
CA ASP A 432 0.38 -8.38 -1.36
C ASP A 432 0.44 -7.41 -2.56
N LEU A 433 1.65 -7.20 -3.10
CA LEU A 433 1.92 -6.42 -4.31
C LEU A 433 2.45 -7.33 -5.41
N ASP A 434 2.28 -6.91 -6.66
CA ASP A 434 3.02 -7.42 -7.82
C ASP A 434 4.00 -6.36 -8.34
N ALA A 435 4.87 -6.73 -9.27
CA ALA A 435 5.89 -5.81 -9.78
C ALA A 435 5.32 -4.52 -10.42
N VAL A 436 4.09 -4.52 -10.95
CA VAL A 436 3.47 -3.32 -11.53
C VAL A 436 3.01 -2.39 -10.41
N THR A 437 2.26 -2.93 -9.46
CA THR A 437 1.79 -2.17 -8.28
C THR A 437 2.93 -1.72 -7.39
N LEU A 438 4.05 -2.45 -7.32
CA LEU A 438 5.27 -2.02 -6.65
C LEU A 438 5.90 -0.78 -7.32
N VAL A 439 6.04 -0.77 -8.64
CA VAL A 439 6.53 0.42 -9.36
C VAL A 439 5.60 1.60 -9.09
N GLN A 440 4.29 1.39 -9.19
CA GLN A 440 3.30 2.42 -8.92
C GLN A 440 3.40 2.95 -7.48
N ALA A 441 3.64 2.07 -6.51
CA ALA A 441 3.78 2.41 -5.11
C ALA A 441 5.03 3.29 -4.88
N ILE A 442 6.17 2.91 -5.46
CA ILE A 442 7.42 3.68 -5.40
C ILE A 442 7.26 5.03 -6.12
N ASP A 443 6.64 5.06 -7.30
CA ASP A 443 6.38 6.30 -8.05
C ASP A 443 5.44 7.24 -7.28
N SER A 444 4.43 6.69 -6.60
CA SER A 444 3.55 7.46 -5.72
C SER A 444 4.33 8.09 -4.56
N MET A 445 5.24 7.33 -3.93
CA MET A 445 6.13 7.86 -2.89
C MET A 445 7.07 8.95 -3.44
N ARG A 446 7.62 8.74 -4.65
CA ARG A 446 8.46 9.72 -5.35
C ARG A 446 7.72 11.01 -5.61
N ARG A 447 6.44 10.98 -6.00
CA ARG A 447 5.62 12.16 -6.31
C ARG A 447 4.88 12.75 -5.10
N GLY A 448 5.01 12.15 -3.92
CA GLY A 448 4.27 12.56 -2.72
C GLY A 448 2.75 12.32 -2.82
N LEU A 449 2.31 11.38 -3.67
CA LEU A 449 0.91 11.04 -3.87
C LEU A 449 0.44 10.09 -2.76
N ASN A 450 -0.77 10.32 -2.23
CA ASN A 450 -1.38 9.48 -1.21
C ASN A 450 -2.47 8.60 -1.83
N TYR A 451 -2.22 7.29 -1.93
CA TYR A 451 -3.20 6.30 -2.37
C TYR A 451 -3.51 5.36 -1.21
N ALA A 452 -4.66 5.56 -0.56
CA ALA A 452 -5.06 4.78 0.62
C ALA A 452 -5.04 3.25 0.39
N THR A 453 -5.39 2.82 -0.83
CA THR A 453 -5.44 1.41 -1.24
C THR A 453 -4.10 0.85 -1.71
N LEU A 454 -3.08 1.68 -1.99
CA LEU A 454 -1.77 1.22 -2.46
C LEU A 454 -0.70 1.42 -1.38
N LEU A 455 -0.46 2.66 -0.97
CA LEU A 455 0.39 3.03 0.15
C LEU A 455 -0.12 4.34 0.77
N PRO A 456 -0.67 4.31 1.99
CA PRO A 456 -1.08 5.54 2.67
C PRO A 456 0.17 6.31 3.11
N ARG A 457 0.50 7.41 2.41
CA ARG A 457 1.59 8.31 2.80
C ARG A 457 1.11 9.76 2.81
N PRO A 458 1.04 10.41 4.00
CA PRO A 458 0.72 11.83 4.14
C PRO A 458 1.97 12.74 4.18
N GLN A 459 3.13 12.29 3.71
CA GLN A 459 4.40 13.02 3.80
C GLN A 459 5.03 13.20 2.42
N GLY A 460 5.67 14.35 2.20
CA GLY A 460 6.13 14.89 0.90
C GLY A 460 6.99 13.96 0.04
N ASP A 461 7.25 14.40 -1.18
CA ASP A 461 7.96 13.66 -2.22
C ASP A 461 9.33 13.09 -1.80
N LEU A 462 9.65 11.89 -2.34
CA LEU A 462 10.97 11.29 -2.24
C LEU A 462 11.79 11.63 -3.48
N GLU A 463 12.48 12.77 -3.41
CA GLU A 463 13.28 13.27 -4.53
C GLU A 463 14.40 12.30 -4.96
N GLY A 464 14.61 12.22 -6.27
CA GLY A 464 15.74 11.51 -6.87
C GLY A 464 15.58 9.99 -6.95
N ILE A 465 14.46 9.41 -6.52
CA ILE A 465 14.22 7.96 -6.71
C ILE A 465 14.08 7.62 -8.19
N SER A 466 14.81 6.57 -8.60
CA SER A 466 14.66 5.88 -9.87
C SER A 466 14.22 4.45 -9.64
N VAL A 467 13.25 3.99 -10.42
CA VAL A 467 12.74 2.62 -10.36
C VAL A 467 12.74 2.00 -11.75
N GLY A 468 13.38 0.84 -11.89
CA GLY A 468 13.31 0.02 -13.10
C GLY A 468 12.47 -1.24 -12.91
N GLY A 469 12.28 -1.99 -13.99
CA GLY A 469 11.56 -3.26 -13.94
C GLY A 469 12.18 -4.35 -14.81
N ALA A 470 11.93 -5.61 -14.43
CA ALA A 470 12.29 -6.76 -15.26
C ALA A 470 11.28 -7.00 -16.39
N VAL A 471 11.77 -7.49 -17.54
CA VAL A 471 10.97 -8.03 -18.66
C VAL A 471 11.64 -9.29 -19.22
N SER A 472 10.86 -10.33 -19.55
CA SER A 472 11.40 -11.52 -20.22
C SER A 472 10.90 -11.59 -21.67
N PRO A 473 11.72 -11.29 -22.69
CA PRO A 473 11.34 -11.52 -24.08
C PRO A 473 11.45 -12.99 -24.51
N PHE A 474 12.05 -13.86 -23.69
CA PHE A 474 12.29 -15.26 -24.00
C PHE A 474 11.05 -16.14 -23.78
N LYS A 475 9.96 -15.77 -24.46
CA LYS A 475 8.71 -16.53 -24.53
C LYS A 475 8.43 -16.88 -25.98
N TYR A 476 8.20 -18.16 -26.22
CA TYR A 476 8.01 -18.74 -27.56
C TYR A 476 6.57 -19.19 -27.81
N MET A 477 5.67 -18.87 -26.88
CA MET A 477 4.22 -18.99 -27.02
C MET A 477 3.64 -17.58 -27.13
N GLU A 478 2.72 -17.36 -28.07
CA GLU A 478 2.05 -16.07 -28.27
C GLU A 478 1.45 -15.48 -26.98
N PRO A 479 0.64 -16.20 -26.16
CA PRO A 479 0.04 -15.62 -24.97
C PRO A 479 1.06 -15.25 -23.89
N ASP A 480 2.08 -16.08 -23.68
CA ASP A 480 3.12 -15.80 -22.67
C ASP A 480 3.96 -14.57 -23.05
N LEU A 481 4.24 -14.39 -24.35
CA LEU A 481 4.96 -13.24 -24.87
C LEU A 481 4.16 -11.95 -24.69
N TRP A 482 2.90 -11.95 -25.15
CA TRP A 482 2.01 -10.80 -24.96
C TRP A 482 1.85 -10.43 -23.48
N GLY A 483 1.81 -11.43 -22.60
CA GLY A 483 1.75 -11.19 -21.16
C GLY A 483 2.96 -10.43 -20.62
N GLN A 484 4.17 -10.78 -21.06
CA GLN A 484 5.39 -10.08 -20.67
C GLN A 484 5.43 -8.64 -21.21
N TYR A 485 5.06 -8.46 -22.47
CA TYR A 485 5.06 -7.14 -23.13
C TYR A 485 4.01 -6.19 -22.56
N MET A 486 2.79 -6.70 -22.34
CA MET A 486 1.73 -5.96 -21.66
C MET A 486 2.14 -5.57 -20.24
N LYS A 487 2.73 -6.50 -19.46
CA LYS A 487 3.20 -6.21 -18.10
C LYS A 487 4.30 -5.15 -18.11
N MET A 488 5.24 -5.21 -19.05
CA MET A 488 6.27 -4.20 -19.23
C MET A 488 5.66 -2.82 -19.54
N TRP A 489 4.73 -2.76 -20.49
CA TRP A 489 4.02 -1.53 -20.83
C TRP A 489 3.32 -0.93 -19.60
N LYS A 490 2.59 -1.75 -18.82
CA LYS A 490 1.96 -1.30 -17.57
C LYS A 490 2.97 -0.71 -16.59
N LYS A 491 4.11 -1.36 -16.38
CA LYS A 491 5.20 -0.85 -15.51
C LYS A 491 5.68 0.53 -15.96
N HIS A 492 5.83 0.72 -17.27
CA HIS A 492 6.25 2.01 -17.83
C HIS A 492 5.23 3.11 -17.52
N GLN A 493 3.94 2.84 -17.77
CA GLN A 493 2.87 3.80 -17.52
C GLN A 493 2.78 4.26 -16.05
N VAL A 494 3.11 3.37 -15.10
CA VAL A 494 3.11 3.72 -13.67
C VAL A 494 4.44 4.23 -13.14
N GLY A 495 5.44 4.46 -14.01
CA GLY A 495 6.65 5.21 -13.65
C GLY A 495 7.98 4.45 -13.69
N ALA A 496 8.03 3.23 -14.25
CA ALA A 496 9.31 2.57 -14.50
C ALA A 496 10.12 3.35 -15.54
N GLY A 497 11.33 3.76 -15.14
CA GLY A 497 12.22 4.60 -15.93
C GLY A 497 13.20 3.84 -16.84
N TYR A 498 13.38 2.54 -16.61
CA TYR A 498 14.25 1.67 -17.41
C TYR A 498 13.83 0.20 -17.26
N PHE A 499 14.30 -0.64 -18.17
CA PHE A 499 14.07 -2.10 -18.13
C PHE A 499 15.37 -2.88 -18.25
N ILE A 500 15.45 -4.00 -17.53
CA ILE A 500 16.50 -5.01 -17.69
C ILE A 500 15.83 -6.31 -18.12
N THR A 501 16.35 -6.96 -19.16
CA THR A 501 15.80 -8.24 -19.61
C THR A 501 16.13 -9.36 -18.64
N GLN A 502 15.35 -10.44 -18.60
CA GLN A 502 15.85 -11.70 -18.04
C GLN A 502 17.04 -12.21 -18.87
N VAL A 503 17.82 -13.15 -18.33
CA VAL A 503 18.85 -13.85 -19.10
C VAL A 503 18.21 -14.64 -20.24
N GLY A 504 18.79 -14.53 -21.42
CA GLY A 504 18.48 -15.38 -22.56
C GLY A 504 19.53 -15.26 -23.66
N PHE A 505 19.39 -16.11 -24.68
CA PHE A 505 20.50 -16.37 -25.62
C PHE A 505 20.15 -16.15 -27.09
N ASP A 506 18.90 -15.77 -27.39
CA ASP A 506 18.41 -15.58 -28.76
C ASP A 506 18.36 -14.08 -29.13
N PRO A 507 19.29 -13.58 -29.97
CA PRO A 507 19.29 -12.22 -30.49
C PRO A 507 17.97 -11.79 -31.14
N LYS A 508 17.21 -12.72 -31.75
CA LYS A 508 15.90 -12.40 -32.35
C LYS A 508 14.92 -11.91 -31.29
N LYS A 509 14.87 -12.53 -30.12
CA LYS A 509 14.00 -12.10 -29.01
C LYS A 509 14.42 -10.77 -28.40
N PHE A 510 15.70 -10.48 -28.33
CA PHE A 510 16.16 -9.15 -27.92
C PHE A 510 15.73 -8.06 -28.92
N GLN A 511 15.82 -8.32 -30.23
CA GLN A 511 15.38 -7.36 -31.24
C GLN A 511 13.85 -7.23 -31.26
N GLU A 512 13.13 -8.35 -31.11
CA GLU A 512 11.66 -8.39 -31.02
C GLU A 512 11.14 -7.42 -29.94
N LEU A 513 11.78 -7.45 -28.77
CA LEU A 513 11.48 -6.55 -27.67
C LEU A 513 11.70 -5.09 -28.05
N LYS A 514 12.80 -4.76 -28.72
CA LYS A 514 13.10 -3.39 -29.13
C LYS A 514 12.11 -2.87 -30.18
N LEU A 515 11.75 -3.71 -31.17
CA LEU A 515 10.73 -3.39 -32.17
C LEU A 515 9.36 -3.17 -31.51
N TYR A 516 8.98 -4.03 -30.56
CA TYR A 516 7.78 -3.86 -29.77
C TYR A 516 7.79 -2.54 -28.99
N MET A 517 8.87 -2.24 -28.28
CA MET A 517 9.01 -0.99 -27.51
C MET A 517 8.85 0.25 -28.40
N ASN A 518 9.42 0.24 -29.60
CA ASN A 518 9.26 1.35 -30.54
C ASN A 518 7.78 1.55 -30.92
N ARG A 519 7.04 0.47 -31.21
CA ARG A 519 5.60 0.54 -31.55
C ARG A 519 4.72 0.95 -30.38
N ALA A 520 5.07 0.51 -29.19
CA ALA A 520 4.31 0.79 -27.97
C ALA A 520 4.65 2.16 -27.35
N GLY A 521 5.33 3.05 -28.09
CA GLY A 521 5.69 4.39 -27.62
C GLY A 521 6.80 4.43 -26.54
N MET A 522 7.55 3.34 -26.39
CA MET A 522 8.63 3.18 -25.39
C MET A 522 10.03 3.19 -26.01
N GLY A 523 10.19 3.63 -27.26
CA GLY A 523 11.47 3.56 -27.99
C GLY A 523 12.65 4.26 -27.29
N ASP A 524 12.36 5.37 -26.60
CA ASP A 524 13.32 6.19 -25.87
C ASP A 524 13.61 5.68 -24.44
N VAL A 525 12.85 4.70 -23.95
CA VAL A 525 13.04 4.15 -22.61
C VAL A 525 14.32 3.31 -22.59
N PRO A 526 15.27 3.56 -21.67
CA PRO A 526 16.48 2.77 -21.55
C PRO A 526 16.20 1.29 -21.32
N LEU A 527 16.81 0.45 -22.15
CA LEU A 527 16.73 -0.99 -22.08
C LEU A 527 18.14 -1.58 -21.96
N LEU A 528 18.35 -2.42 -20.96
CA LEU A 528 19.59 -3.15 -20.74
C LEU A 528 19.36 -4.66 -20.92
N GLY A 529 20.31 -5.33 -21.54
CA GLY A 529 20.20 -6.75 -21.87
C GLY A 529 21.06 -7.58 -20.95
N SER A 530 20.46 -8.54 -20.25
CA SER A 530 21.22 -9.48 -19.43
C SER A 530 21.91 -10.52 -20.31
N VAL A 531 23.23 -10.57 -20.20
CA VAL A 531 24.11 -11.55 -20.83
C VAL A 531 24.77 -12.38 -19.75
N TYR A 532 25.00 -13.67 -20.00
CA TYR A 532 25.44 -14.60 -18.96
C TYR A 532 26.78 -15.24 -19.29
N TYR A 533 27.67 -15.30 -18.30
CA TYR A 533 28.92 -16.05 -18.39
C TYR A 533 28.65 -17.56 -18.32
N LEU A 534 28.53 -18.19 -19.49
CA LEU A 534 28.22 -19.61 -19.63
C LEU A 534 29.48 -20.46 -19.62
N ASP A 535 29.89 -20.94 -18.44
CA ASP A 535 30.91 -21.99 -18.38
C ASP A 535 30.29 -23.39 -18.68
N PRO A 536 31.09 -24.38 -19.11
CA PRO A 536 30.61 -25.72 -19.45
C PRO A 536 29.83 -26.44 -18.34
N ARG A 537 30.13 -26.17 -17.07
CA ARG A 537 29.41 -26.74 -15.91
C ARG A 537 28.02 -26.12 -15.81
N VAL A 538 27.90 -24.81 -16.02
CA VAL A 538 26.60 -24.13 -16.06
C VAL A 538 25.78 -24.63 -17.25
N VAL A 539 26.38 -24.75 -18.43
CA VAL A 539 25.72 -25.32 -19.62
C VAL A 539 25.20 -26.73 -19.32
N TYR A 540 25.99 -27.56 -18.64
CA TYR A 540 25.56 -28.88 -18.20
C TYR A 540 24.37 -28.83 -17.25
N ILE A 541 24.41 -27.96 -16.23
CA ILE A 541 23.31 -27.81 -15.28
C ILE A 541 22.03 -27.37 -16.00
N LEU A 542 22.09 -26.30 -16.80
CA LEU A 542 20.92 -25.76 -17.50
C LEU A 542 20.37 -26.70 -18.58
N SER A 543 21.21 -27.60 -19.13
CA SER A 543 20.76 -28.61 -20.10
C SER A 543 20.05 -29.80 -19.44
N ASN A 544 20.36 -30.10 -18.17
CA ASN A 544 19.84 -31.29 -17.48
C ASN A 544 18.80 -30.96 -16.41
N TYR A 545 18.80 -29.73 -15.89
CA TYR A 545 17.88 -29.25 -14.88
C TYR A 545 17.09 -28.06 -15.45
N LYS A 546 15.77 -28.19 -15.53
CA LYS A 546 14.90 -27.11 -15.98
C LYS A 546 14.89 -25.99 -14.94
N VAL A 547 15.40 -24.83 -15.32
CA VAL A 547 15.26 -23.58 -14.57
C VAL A 547 14.06 -22.82 -15.13
N PRO A 548 13.03 -22.49 -14.33
CA PRO A 548 11.85 -21.80 -14.82
C PRO A 548 12.19 -20.51 -15.56
N GLY A 549 11.62 -20.34 -16.75
CA GLY A 549 11.82 -19.15 -17.59
C GLY A 549 13.20 -18.99 -18.24
N LEU A 550 14.14 -19.91 -18.03
CA LEU A 550 15.46 -19.90 -18.67
C LEU A 550 15.67 -21.19 -19.47
N THR A 551 15.78 -21.05 -20.79
CA THR A 551 16.03 -22.17 -21.70
C THR A 551 17.32 -21.94 -22.45
N ILE A 552 18.26 -22.89 -22.35
CA ILE A 552 19.47 -22.88 -23.18
C ILE A 552 19.16 -23.49 -24.56
N PRO A 553 19.44 -22.79 -25.66
CA PRO A 553 19.21 -23.34 -26.98
C PRO A 553 20.06 -24.60 -27.22
N VAL A 554 19.44 -25.62 -27.82
CA VAL A 554 20.09 -26.92 -28.05
C VAL A 554 21.38 -26.77 -28.85
N ASP A 555 21.38 -25.95 -29.90
CA ASP A 555 22.57 -25.73 -30.73
C ASP A 555 23.67 -24.97 -29.98
N LEU A 556 23.32 -24.03 -29.10
CA LEU A 556 24.28 -23.34 -28.25
C LEU A 556 24.97 -24.34 -27.31
N ALA A 557 24.20 -25.17 -26.61
CA ALA A 557 24.74 -26.22 -25.75
C ALA A 557 25.65 -27.19 -26.54
N ARG A 558 25.24 -27.60 -27.74
CA ARG A 558 26.07 -28.43 -28.64
C ARG A 558 27.33 -27.73 -29.12
N LYS A 559 27.35 -26.41 -29.24
CA LYS A 559 28.55 -25.63 -29.57
C LYS A 559 29.55 -25.67 -28.41
N TYR A 560 29.09 -25.49 -27.16
CA TYR A 560 29.91 -25.63 -25.95
C TYR A 560 30.50 -27.04 -25.81
N TYR A 561 29.73 -28.09 -26.10
CA TYR A 561 30.26 -29.47 -26.13
C TYR A 561 31.14 -29.77 -27.35
N SER A 562 31.56 -28.75 -28.10
CA SER A 562 32.33 -28.85 -29.34
C SER A 562 31.68 -29.70 -30.43
N VAL A 563 30.40 -30.09 -30.31
CA VAL A 563 29.72 -30.93 -31.29
C VAL A 563 29.41 -30.15 -32.57
N LEU A 564 29.05 -28.88 -32.40
CA LEU A 564 28.64 -27.98 -33.48
C LEU A 564 29.78 -27.09 -34.01
N LEU A 565 31.04 -27.35 -33.62
CA LEU A 565 32.19 -26.62 -34.14
C LEU A 565 32.74 -27.21 -35.47
N PRO A 566 33.46 -26.43 -36.28
CA PRO A 566 34.14 -26.93 -37.48
C PRO A 566 35.04 -28.13 -37.18
N LYS A 567 35.16 -29.07 -38.13
CA LYS A 567 35.94 -30.32 -37.93
C LYS A 567 37.39 -30.07 -37.49
N LYS A 568 38.03 -29.06 -38.08
CA LYS A 568 39.42 -28.68 -37.75
C LYS A 568 39.57 -28.27 -36.29
N GLU A 569 38.61 -27.49 -35.79
CA GLU A 569 38.60 -27.00 -34.41
C GLU A 569 38.29 -28.12 -33.41
N ARG A 570 37.31 -28.98 -33.72
CA ARG A 570 37.05 -30.19 -32.93
C ARG A 570 38.29 -31.08 -32.79
N SER A 571 39.06 -31.25 -33.87
CA SER A 571 40.32 -31.99 -33.83
C SER A 571 41.42 -31.31 -33.04
N ARG A 572 41.40 -29.98 -32.93
CA ARG A 572 42.34 -29.21 -32.09
C ARG A 572 41.99 -29.40 -30.61
N ILE A 573 40.70 -29.22 -30.25
CA ILE A 573 40.20 -29.34 -28.87
C ILE A 573 40.47 -30.75 -28.32
N ARG A 574 40.23 -31.81 -29.10
CA ARG A 574 40.52 -33.20 -28.69
C ARG A 574 42.00 -33.51 -28.40
N LYS A 575 42.92 -32.63 -28.80
CA LYS A 575 44.37 -32.78 -28.59
C LYS A 575 44.91 -31.89 -27.47
N MET A 576 44.08 -30.99 -26.94
CA MET A 576 44.46 -30.13 -25.81
C MET A 576 44.63 -30.98 -24.55
N ASP A 577 45.56 -30.59 -23.70
CA ASP A 577 45.58 -31.09 -22.34
C ASP A 577 44.49 -30.41 -21.50
N PHE A 578 44.39 -30.79 -20.23
CA PHE A 578 43.36 -30.25 -19.35
C PHE A 578 43.48 -28.74 -19.13
N VAL A 579 44.70 -28.19 -19.03
CA VAL A 579 44.93 -26.77 -18.75
C VAL A 579 44.56 -25.94 -19.98
N ASP A 580 45.02 -26.36 -21.16
CA ASP A 580 44.69 -25.72 -22.43
C ASP A 580 43.18 -25.76 -22.73
N LEU A 581 42.51 -26.85 -22.34
CA LEU A 581 41.07 -26.99 -22.54
C LEU A 581 40.28 -26.01 -21.66
N VAL A 582 40.62 -25.91 -20.38
CA VAL A 582 39.97 -24.97 -19.45
C VAL A 582 40.17 -23.52 -19.91
N ASP A 583 41.38 -23.16 -20.35
CA ASP A 583 41.67 -21.84 -20.91
C ASP A 583 40.89 -21.56 -22.21
N TYR A 584 40.74 -22.56 -23.09
CA TYR A 584 39.90 -22.44 -24.28
C TYR A 584 38.43 -22.23 -23.93
N GLU A 585 37.88 -23.04 -23.01
CA GLU A 585 36.48 -22.95 -22.59
C GLU A 585 36.16 -21.61 -21.94
N HIS A 586 37.07 -21.11 -21.10
CA HIS A 586 36.98 -19.79 -20.49
C HIS A 586 36.94 -18.67 -21.53
N ARG A 587 37.93 -18.60 -22.43
CA ARG A 587 37.97 -17.59 -23.50
C ARG A 587 36.78 -17.69 -24.44
N PHE A 588 36.29 -18.90 -24.71
CA PHE A 588 35.09 -19.12 -25.51
C PHE A 588 33.83 -18.54 -24.84
N ALA A 589 33.68 -18.72 -23.51
CA ALA A 589 32.58 -18.14 -22.75
C ALA A 589 32.63 -16.61 -22.73
N ILE A 590 33.80 -16.03 -22.43
CA ILE A 590 34.04 -14.57 -22.47
C ILE A 590 33.71 -14.00 -23.86
N ARG A 591 34.21 -14.65 -24.92
CA ARG A 591 33.98 -14.24 -26.30
C ARG A 591 32.49 -14.26 -26.68
N ASN A 592 31.76 -15.32 -26.34
CA ASN A 592 30.32 -15.39 -26.64
C ASN A 592 29.51 -14.34 -25.89
N MET A 593 29.83 -14.10 -24.62
CA MET A 593 29.18 -13.07 -23.81
C MET A 593 29.43 -11.67 -24.40
N ALA A 594 30.68 -11.37 -24.77
CA ALA A 594 31.06 -10.12 -25.41
C ALA A 594 30.42 -9.93 -26.80
N LEU A 595 30.33 -10.99 -27.62
CA LEU A 595 29.64 -10.96 -28.91
C LEU A 595 28.16 -10.61 -28.73
N LEU A 596 27.47 -11.24 -27.77
CA LEU A 596 26.08 -10.93 -27.51
C LEU A 596 25.94 -9.48 -27.03
N ALA A 597 26.77 -9.04 -26.08
CA ALA A 597 26.76 -7.66 -25.59
C ALA A 597 26.95 -6.63 -26.71
N ASP A 598 27.88 -6.91 -27.63
CA ASP A 598 28.16 -6.10 -28.81
C ASP A 598 26.94 -5.98 -29.75
N ILE A 599 26.27 -7.11 -30.02
CA ILE A 599 25.02 -7.15 -30.79
C ILE A 599 23.94 -6.30 -30.13
N LEU A 600 23.76 -6.42 -28.81
CA LEU A 600 22.72 -5.70 -28.08
C LEU A 600 22.96 -4.19 -28.10
N VAL A 601 24.16 -3.74 -27.74
CA VAL A 601 24.47 -2.32 -27.58
C VAL A 601 24.61 -1.63 -28.94
N ARG A 602 25.48 -2.12 -29.82
CA ARG A 602 25.77 -1.44 -31.10
C ARG A 602 24.81 -1.80 -32.22
N GLY A 603 24.30 -3.03 -32.22
CA GLY A 603 23.37 -3.50 -33.24
C GLY A 603 21.92 -3.13 -32.96
N LEU A 604 21.44 -3.45 -31.75
CA LEU A 604 20.03 -3.34 -31.39
C LEU A 604 19.68 -2.06 -30.59
N GLY A 605 20.68 -1.24 -30.22
CA GLY A 605 20.46 0.04 -29.53
C GLY A 605 20.06 -0.10 -28.06
N TYR A 606 20.50 -1.16 -27.39
CA TYR A 606 20.41 -1.27 -25.94
C TYR A 606 21.36 -0.26 -25.27
N LYS A 607 20.95 0.32 -24.14
CA LYS A 607 21.74 1.32 -23.40
C LYS A 607 22.89 0.72 -22.59
N GLY A 608 22.86 -0.58 -22.42
CA GLY A 608 23.88 -1.28 -21.66
C GLY A 608 23.59 -2.76 -21.56
N VAL A 609 24.47 -3.44 -20.85
CA VAL A 609 24.37 -4.86 -20.58
C VAL A 609 24.51 -5.13 -19.09
N ASP A 610 23.78 -6.14 -18.67
CA ASP A 610 23.86 -6.70 -17.34
C ASP A 610 24.63 -8.02 -17.41
N LEU A 611 25.80 -8.06 -16.77
CA LEU A 611 26.73 -9.17 -16.82
C LEU A 611 26.45 -10.11 -15.64
N ALA A 612 25.69 -11.17 -15.92
CA ALA A 612 25.33 -12.19 -14.94
C ALA A 612 26.29 -13.38 -14.96
N GLY A 613 26.44 -14.06 -13.81
CA GLY A 613 27.29 -15.26 -13.67
C GLY A 613 28.79 -14.99 -13.54
N ILE A 614 29.20 -13.73 -13.39
CA ILE A 614 30.59 -13.34 -13.12
C ILE A 614 30.79 -13.18 -11.61
N HIS A 615 31.86 -13.77 -11.06
CA HIS A 615 32.13 -13.80 -9.62
C HIS A 615 33.50 -13.24 -9.23
N ASP A 616 34.24 -12.71 -10.20
CA ASP A 616 35.57 -12.12 -10.05
C ASP A 616 35.73 -10.95 -11.04
N ILE A 617 36.60 -10.00 -10.70
CA ILE A 617 36.74 -8.76 -11.47
C ILE A 617 37.49 -8.98 -12.78
N ASP A 618 38.41 -9.94 -12.81
CA ASP A 618 39.29 -10.19 -13.96
C ASP A 618 38.46 -10.66 -15.16
N ASN A 619 37.52 -11.58 -14.94
CA ASN A 619 36.57 -12.02 -15.96
C ASN A 619 35.69 -10.88 -16.47
N ALA A 620 35.23 -9.99 -15.59
CA ALA A 620 34.45 -8.82 -16.01
C ALA A 620 35.27 -7.86 -16.89
N LEU A 621 36.53 -7.60 -16.50
CA LEU A 621 37.44 -6.76 -17.27
C LEU A 621 37.83 -7.40 -18.60
N GLU A 622 37.97 -8.72 -18.66
CA GLU A 622 38.24 -9.44 -19.90
C GLU A 622 37.06 -9.33 -20.88
N VAL A 623 35.82 -9.44 -20.39
CA VAL A 623 34.63 -9.19 -21.23
C VAL A 623 34.67 -7.77 -21.81
N LEU A 624 35.00 -6.76 -21.00
CA LEU A 624 35.12 -5.38 -21.49
C LEU A 624 36.24 -5.23 -22.52
N ALA A 625 37.38 -5.89 -22.33
CA ALA A 625 38.48 -5.88 -23.28
C ALA A 625 38.04 -6.45 -24.64
N VAL A 626 37.33 -7.57 -24.64
CA VAL A 626 36.81 -8.18 -25.88
C VAL A 626 35.72 -7.32 -26.52
N ILE A 627 34.85 -6.68 -25.75
CA ILE A 627 33.87 -5.70 -26.29
C ILE A 627 34.61 -4.52 -26.94
N GLN A 628 35.69 -4.05 -26.32
CA GLN A 628 36.49 -2.94 -26.85
C GLN A 628 37.23 -3.35 -28.14
N GLU A 629 37.70 -4.59 -28.26
CA GLU A 629 38.26 -5.15 -29.50
C GLU A 629 37.23 -5.21 -30.63
N LEU A 630 35.95 -5.44 -30.31
CA LEU A 630 34.85 -5.50 -31.27
C LEU A 630 34.41 -4.13 -31.78
N LYS A 631 34.77 -3.04 -31.10
CA LYS A 631 34.21 -1.69 -31.31
C LYS A 631 34.27 -1.21 -32.76
N ASP A 632 35.38 -1.48 -33.45
CA ASP A 632 35.64 -1.02 -34.83
C ASP A 632 35.11 -1.98 -35.90
N ARG A 633 34.58 -3.15 -35.50
CA ARG A 633 34.01 -4.16 -36.41
C ARG A 633 32.56 -3.84 -36.73
N ASP A 634 32.05 -4.17 -37.93
CA ASP A 634 30.59 -4.16 -38.15
C ASP A 634 29.95 -5.18 -37.20
N TRP A 635 28.98 -4.73 -36.40
CA TRP A 635 28.29 -5.58 -35.43
C TRP A 635 27.58 -6.77 -36.11
N ARG A 636 27.25 -6.68 -37.41
CA ARG A 636 26.71 -7.81 -38.18
C ARG A 636 27.68 -8.98 -38.25
N GLU A 637 28.98 -8.71 -38.26
CA GLU A 637 29.97 -9.78 -38.19
C GLU A 637 30.00 -10.45 -36.81
N SER A 638 29.66 -9.72 -35.74
CA SER A 638 29.44 -10.30 -34.41
C SER A 638 28.21 -11.22 -34.40
N VAL A 639 27.12 -10.86 -35.10
CA VAL A 639 25.97 -11.76 -35.32
C VAL A 639 26.41 -13.03 -36.06
N GLU A 640 27.15 -12.90 -37.15
CA GLU A 640 27.63 -14.06 -37.92
C GLU A 640 28.51 -14.99 -37.08
N GLU A 641 29.42 -14.44 -36.29
CA GLU A 641 30.29 -15.21 -35.39
C GLU A 641 29.49 -15.85 -34.25
N TYR A 642 28.55 -15.12 -33.65
CA TYR A 642 27.71 -15.65 -32.59
C TYR A 642 26.89 -16.84 -33.07
N TYR A 643 26.18 -16.71 -34.21
CA TYR A 643 25.40 -17.77 -34.86
C TYR A 643 26.26 -18.84 -35.56
N SER A 644 27.59 -18.72 -35.56
CA SER A 644 28.45 -19.67 -36.27
C SER A 644 28.27 -21.10 -35.74
N GLY A 645 28.08 -22.03 -36.68
CA GLY A 645 27.96 -23.46 -36.41
C GLY A 645 29.15 -24.23 -36.98
N ASN A 646 28.89 -25.41 -37.56
CA ASN A 646 29.94 -26.34 -37.99
C ASN A 646 30.51 -26.07 -39.39
N GLY A 647 30.15 -24.92 -39.99
CA GLY A 647 30.47 -24.54 -41.37
C GLY A 647 29.53 -25.09 -42.44
N LYS A 648 28.54 -25.95 -42.08
CA LYS A 648 27.49 -26.43 -43.00
C LYS A 648 26.14 -25.75 -42.79
N ARG A 649 25.84 -25.38 -41.55
CA ARG A 649 24.66 -24.57 -41.17
C ARG A 649 25.01 -23.65 -40.00
N LYS A 650 24.26 -22.55 -39.87
CA LYS A 650 24.27 -21.67 -38.68
C LYS A 650 23.56 -22.38 -37.51
N MET A 651 23.79 -21.90 -36.30
CA MET A 651 23.03 -22.33 -35.12
C MET A 651 21.58 -21.87 -35.22
N GLU A 652 20.67 -22.69 -34.69
CA GLU A 652 19.29 -22.31 -34.42
C GLU A 652 19.16 -22.03 -32.92
N LEU A 653 19.00 -20.75 -32.58
CA LEU A 653 18.93 -20.29 -31.18
C LEU A 653 17.50 -20.16 -30.65
N GLY A 654 16.52 -20.14 -31.57
CA GLY A 654 15.10 -20.22 -31.23
C GLY A 654 14.68 -21.62 -30.78
N GLN A 655 13.51 -21.69 -30.15
CA GLN A 655 12.83 -22.97 -29.95
C GLN A 655 12.27 -23.48 -31.28
N GLU A 656 12.30 -24.79 -31.51
CA GLU A 656 11.69 -25.41 -32.68
C GLU A 656 10.18 -25.12 -32.71
N GLY A 657 9.70 -24.49 -33.80
CA GLY A 657 8.31 -24.03 -33.91
C GLY A 657 7.94 -22.85 -32.99
N GLY A 658 8.92 -22.19 -32.38
CA GLY A 658 8.70 -21.07 -31.47
C GLY A 658 8.07 -19.86 -32.17
N PHE A 659 7.16 -19.19 -31.48
CA PHE A 659 6.48 -18.00 -31.95
C PHE A 659 7.39 -16.75 -31.87
N TYR A 660 7.38 -15.95 -32.93
CA TYR A 660 7.96 -14.60 -32.96
C TYR A 660 6.91 -13.58 -33.36
N LEU A 661 6.88 -12.45 -32.68
CA LEU A 661 5.89 -11.39 -32.90
C LEU A 661 6.06 -10.68 -34.25
N PHE A 662 7.29 -10.62 -34.76
CA PHE A 662 7.63 -9.95 -36.01
C PHE A 662 8.17 -10.94 -37.04
N PRO A 663 8.01 -10.69 -38.36
CA PRO A 663 8.51 -11.56 -39.40
C PRO A 663 10.05 -11.60 -39.44
N ASP A 664 10.60 -12.66 -40.02
CA ASP A 664 12.04 -12.77 -40.27
C ASP A 664 12.51 -11.68 -41.26
N GLY A 665 13.68 -11.11 -40.98
CA GLY A 665 14.41 -10.20 -41.86
C GLY A 665 15.44 -10.91 -42.74
N GLU A 666 16.06 -10.16 -43.65
CA GLU A 666 17.06 -10.69 -44.59
C GLU A 666 18.44 -10.95 -43.96
N ASP A 667 18.73 -10.33 -42.83
CA ASP A 667 20.01 -10.40 -42.11
C ASP A 667 20.09 -11.56 -41.09
N GLY A 668 19.06 -12.40 -41.04
CA GLY A 668 18.95 -13.51 -40.09
C GLY A 668 18.41 -13.11 -38.71
N LEU A 669 18.02 -11.85 -38.54
CA LEU A 669 17.24 -11.36 -37.40
C LEU A 669 15.77 -11.18 -37.81
N LEU A 670 14.99 -10.41 -37.06
CA LEU A 670 13.61 -10.02 -37.35
C LEU A 670 13.56 -8.66 -38.06
N ALA A 671 12.46 -8.40 -38.76
CA ALA A 671 12.20 -7.14 -39.44
C ALA A 671 10.95 -6.45 -38.86
N ASP A 672 10.95 -5.12 -38.88
CA ASP A 672 9.74 -4.35 -38.57
C ASP A 672 8.67 -4.64 -39.64
N GLY A 673 7.58 -5.26 -39.22
CA GLY A 673 6.52 -5.76 -40.10
C GLY A 673 5.25 -6.10 -39.32
N PRO A 674 4.15 -6.50 -39.96
CA PRO A 674 2.89 -6.76 -39.27
C PRO A 674 3.08 -7.78 -38.14
N PHE A 675 2.33 -7.61 -37.04
CA PHE A 675 2.35 -8.60 -35.96
C PHE A 675 1.91 -9.97 -36.48
N GLN A 676 2.73 -10.97 -36.23
CA GLN A 676 2.41 -12.36 -36.55
C GLN A 676 1.35 -12.88 -35.56
N LYS A 677 0.54 -13.85 -36.01
CA LYS A 677 -0.45 -14.55 -35.18
C LYS A 677 -0.03 -16.01 -35.08
N GLY A 678 -0.04 -16.56 -33.87
CA GLY A 678 0.25 -17.97 -33.63
C GLY A 678 -0.91 -18.87 -34.03
N ASP A 679 -0.73 -20.19 -33.91
CA ASP A 679 -1.85 -21.11 -33.93
C ASP A 679 -2.66 -20.97 -32.63
N ARG A 680 -3.93 -20.60 -32.77
CA ARG A 680 -4.86 -20.39 -31.66
C ARG A 680 -5.97 -21.44 -31.61
N GLY A 681 -5.85 -22.53 -32.38
CA GLY A 681 -6.89 -23.57 -32.49
C GLY A 681 -7.30 -24.19 -31.14
N ASP A 682 -6.33 -24.32 -30.22
CA ASP A 682 -6.51 -24.93 -28.91
C ASP A 682 -6.73 -23.92 -27.76
N TYR A 683 -6.88 -22.63 -28.07
CA TYR A 683 -6.99 -21.59 -27.03
C TYR A 683 -8.35 -21.63 -26.35
N ASN A 684 -8.33 -21.47 -25.03
CA ASN A 684 -9.53 -21.44 -24.22
C ASN A 684 -10.31 -20.14 -24.49
N ARG A 685 -11.62 -20.24 -24.73
CA ARG A 685 -12.50 -19.07 -24.86
C ARG A 685 -13.04 -18.63 -23.52
N THR A 686 -13.31 -17.34 -23.40
CA THR A 686 -14.09 -16.87 -22.26
C THR A 686 -15.47 -17.48 -22.28
N SER A 687 -15.93 -18.02 -21.15
CA SER A 687 -17.24 -18.63 -21.02
C SER A 687 -18.38 -17.65 -21.39
N PRO A 688 -19.13 -17.89 -22.48
CA PRO A 688 -20.22 -17.00 -22.90
C PRO A 688 -21.36 -16.99 -21.88
N SER A 689 -21.59 -18.12 -21.20
CA SER A 689 -22.61 -18.24 -20.16
C SER A 689 -22.26 -17.41 -18.93
N MET A 690 -20.97 -17.36 -18.54
CA MET A 690 -20.52 -16.49 -17.44
C MET A 690 -20.63 -15.01 -17.80
N LYS A 691 -20.25 -14.62 -19.03
CA LYS A 691 -20.45 -13.25 -19.54
C LYS A 691 -21.92 -12.83 -19.47
N GLN A 692 -22.84 -13.67 -19.96
CA GLN A 692 -24.28 -13.40 -19.95
C GLN A 692 -24.86 -13.37 -18.53
N LEU A 693 -24.41 -14.26 -17.65
CA LEU A 693 -24.85 -14.28 -16.26
C LEU A 693 -24.37 -13.03 -15.52
N HIS A 694 -23.13 -12.61 -15.77
CA HIS A 694 -22.58 -11.41 -15.18
C HIS A 694 -23.30 -10.14 -15.68
N SER A 695 -23.49 -9.98 -17.00
CA SER A 695 -24.24 -8.82 -17.53
C SER A 695 -25.69 -8.81 -17.07
N ARG A 696 -26.32 -9.97 -16.87
CA ARG A 696 -27.70 -10.02 -16.35
C ARG A 696 -27.81 -9.52 -14.91
N PHE A 697 -26.87 -9.85 -14.04
CA PHE A 697 -26.97 -9.62 -12.60
C PHE A 697 -26.13 -8.46 -12.07
N PHE A 698 -25.02 -8.11 -12.71
CA PHE A 698 -24.07 -7.10 -12.23
C PHE A 698 -24.06 -5.81 -13.05
N ASP A 699 -24.59 -5.81 -14.28
CA ASP A 699 -24.86 -4.56 -15.01
C ASP A 699 -26.09 -3.86 -14.39
N PRO A 700 -26.02 -2.57 -14.02
CA PRO A 700 -27.18 -1.82 -13.54
C PRO A 700 -28.41 -1.85 -14.47
N GLN A 701 -28.22 -2.06 -15.77
CA GLN A 701 -29.29 -2.21 -16.77
C GLN A 701 -29.76 -3.66 -16.94
N GLY A 702 -29.11 -4.62 -16.28
CA GLY A 702 -29.40 -6.04 -16.37
C GLY A 702 -30.72 -6.43 -15.71
N SER A 703 -31.47 -7.34 -16.34
CA SER A 703 -32.78 -7.80 -15.86
C SER A 703 -32.77 -8.50 -14.50
N GLY A 704 -31.60 -8.99 -14.05
CA GLY A 704 -31.39 -9.62 -12.75
C GLY A 704 -30.80 -8.69 -11.69
N TYR A 705 -30.36 -7.49 -12.04
CA TYR A 705 -29.67 -6.58 -11.11
C TYR A 705 -30.51 -6.21 -9.90
N GLY A 706 -31.81 -5.92 -10.10
CA GLY A 706 -32.73 -5.63 -8.99
C GLY A 706 -32.85 -6.79 -7.99
N LEU A 707 -32.85 -8.03 -8.47
CA LEU A 707 -32.86 -9.22 -7.62
C LEU A 707 -31.54 -9.39 -6.87
N LEU A 708 -30.39 -9.25 -7.57
CA LEU A 708 -29.07 -9.31 -6.94
C LEU A 708 -28.96 -8.25 -5.85
N LYS A 709 -29.26 -6.99 -6.19
CA LYS A 709 -29.26 -5.86 -5.27
C LYS A 709 -30.16 -6.14 -4.08
N TRP A 710 -31.37 -6.66 -4.27
CA TRP A 710 -32.23 -7.07 -3.16
C TRP A 710 -31.59 -8.15 -2.28
N MET A 711 -30.95 -9.18 -2.85
CA MET A 711 -30.29 -10.24 -2.07
C MET A 711 -29.15 -9.69 -1.21
N VAL A 712 -28.35 -8.76 -1.73
CA VAL A 712 -27.09 -8.33 -1.10
C VAL A 712 -27.14 -6.99 -0.37
N SER A 713 -28.13 -6.14 -0.63
CA SER A 713 -28.27 -4.80 0.02
C SER A 713 -28.98 -4.87 1.38
N GLY A 714 -28.85 -5.99 2.09
CA GLY A 714 -29.35 -6.14 3.46
C GLY A 714 -28.35 -5.65 4.50
N CYS A 715 -28.80 -5.64 5.76
CA CYS A 715 -27.92 -5.47 6.90
C CYS A 715 -26.78 -6.51 6.84
N GLU A 716 -25.57 -6.14 7.26
CA GLU A 716 -24.38 -7.00 7.18
C GLU A 716 -24.59 -8.34 7.88
N ASP A 717 -25.31 -8.31 9.02
CA ASP A 717 -25.65 -9.47 9.82
C ASP A 717 -27.00 -10.10 9.46
N GLY A 718 -27.69 -9.60 8.44
CA GLY A 718 -29.01 -10.07 8.05
C GLY A 718 -28.98 -11.48 7.48
N ALA A 719 -29.93 -12.33 7.89
CA ALA A 719 -30.05 -13.70 7.40
C ALA A 719 -30.08 -13.79 5.86
N ARG A 720 -30.70 -12.82 5.18
CA ARG A 720 -30.74 -12.73 3.71
C ARG A 720 -29.35 -12.64 3.09
N LEU A 721 -28.50 -11.74 3.61
CA LEU A 721 -27.13 -11.58 3.11
C LEU A 721 -26.29 -12.80 3.44
N ARG A 722 -26.44 -13.39 4.64
CA ARG A 722 -25.74 -14.64 5.01
C ARG A 722 -26.08 -15.77 4.03
N TRP A 723 -27.36 -15.97 3.71
CA TRP A 723 -27.80 -16.96 2.73
C TRP A 723 -27.25 -16.66 1.33
N ALA A 724 -27.28 -15.40 0.89
CA ALA A 724 -26.70 -15.00 -0.39
C ALA A 724 -25.19 -15.26 -0.44
N THR A 725 -24.47 -15.00 0.66
CA THR A 725 -23.02 -15.22 0.78
C THR A 725 -22.68 -16.71 0.77
N LEU A 726 -23.43 -17.54 1.50
CA LEU A 726 -23.25 -19.00 1.46
C LEU A 726 -23.54 -19.57 0.07
N PHE A 727 -24.56 -19.05 -0.60
CA PHE A 727 -24.89 -19.43 -1.96
C PHE A 727 -23.78 -19.00 -2.95
N GLU A 728 -23.29 -17.76 -2.82
CA GLU A 728 -22.13 -17.27 -3.58
C GLU A 728 -20.93 -18.19 -3.38
N GLN A 729 -20.57 -18.49 -2.14
CA GLN A 729 -19.43 -19.34 -1.81
C GLN A 729 -19.59 -20.73 -2.41
N ALA A 730 -20.76 -21.36 -2.26
CA ALA A 730 -21.00 -22.69 -2.80
C ALA A 730 -20.88 -22.73 -4.34
N VAL A 731 -21.43 -21.72 -5.02
CA VAL A 731 -21.37 -21.62 -6.49
C VAL A 731 -19.93 -21.35 -6.93
N LYS A 732 -19.30 -20.29 -6.42
CA LYS A 732 -17.97 -19.83 -6.87
C LYS A 732 -16.84 -20.77 -6.49
N THR A 733 -16.89 -21.41 -5.32
CA THR A 733 -15.85 -22.40 -4.93
C THR A 733 -15.88 -23.57 -5.91
N LYS A 734 -17.07 -24.07 -6.25
CA LYS A 734 -17.23 -25.20 -7.16
C LYS A 734 -16.86 -24.86 -8.61
N THR A 735 -17.25 -23.69 -9.12
CA THR A 735 -17.05 -23.34 -10.53
C THR A 735 -15.72 -22.67 -10.82
N LEU A 736 -15.19 -21.89 -9.87
CA LEU A 736 -14.01 -21.04 -10.08
C LEU A 736 -12.87 -21.35 -9.11
N GLY A 737 -13.06 -22.19 -8.10
CA GLY A 737 -12.07 -22.37 -7.02
C GLY A 737 -11.89 -21.10 -6.19
N CYS A 738 -12.99 -20.35 -5.98
CA CYS A 738 -12.95 -19.10 -5.24
C CYS A 738 -12.58 -19.30 -3.77
N GLU A 739 -11.66 -18.50 -3.27
CA GLU A 739 -11.22 -18.48 -1.85
C GLU A 739 -11.94 -17.40 -1.02
N MET A 740 -12.98 -16.78 -1.59
CA MET A 740 -13.76 -15.71 -0.96
C MET A 740 -12.90 -14.50 -0.56
N CYS A 741 -12.07 -13.99 -1.49
CA CYS A 741 -11.30 -12.76 -1.28
C CYS A 741 -12.15 -11.49 -1.07
N GLY A 742 -13.47 -11.54 -1.31
CA GLY A 742 -14.39 -10.39 -1.24
C GLY A 742 -14.19 -9.32 -2.33
N ASP A 743 -13.06 -9.35 -3.02
CA ASP A 743 -12.68 -8.43 -4.08
C ASP A 743 -12.54 -9.20 -5.41
N CYS A 744 -13.67 -9.34 -6.12
CA CYS A 744 -13.79 -10.23 -7.26
C CYS A 744 -13.34 -9.58 -8.57
N ARG A 745 -12.25 -10.09 -9.18
CA ARG A 745 -11.63 -9.54 -10.41
C ARG A 745 -11.96 -10.28 -11.70
N ILE A 746 -12.88 -11.25 -11.65
CA ILE A 746 -13.09 -12.14 -12.80
C ILE A 746 -13.59 -11.39 -14.04
N ALA A 747 -14.41 -10.36 -13.88
CA ALA A 747 -14.94 -9.60 -15.02
C ALA A 747 -13.83 -8.92 -15.84
N ASP A 748 -12.76 -8.49 -15.17
CA ASP A 748 -11.60 -7.86 -15.79
C ASP A 748 -10.57 -8.87 -16.31
N LEU A 749 -10.60 -10.10 -15.80
CA LEU A 749 -9.61 -11.16 -16.07
C LEU A 749 -10.22 -12.33 -16.86
N GLN A 750 -10.99 -12.00 -17.91
CA GLN A 750 -11.63 -12.96 -18.81
C GLN A 750 -12.44 -14.06 -18.07
N TYR A 751 -13.12 -13.68 -17.00
CA TYR A 751 -13.95 -14.54 -16.15
C TYR A 751 -13.19 -15.69 -15.47
N GLN A 752 -11.89 -15.53 -15.27
CA GLN A 752 -11.02 -16.48 -14.58
C GLN A 752 -10.61 -15.94 -13.21
N CYS A 753 -10.73 -16.76 -12.16
CA CYS A 753 -10.38 -16.37 -10.81
C CYS A 753 -8.86 -16.32 -10.61
N PRO A 754 -8.28 -15.20 -10.13
CA PRO A 754 -6.83 -15.11 -9.92
C PRO A 754 -6.34 -15.79 -8.63
N GLU A 755 -7.25 -16.23 -7.75
CA GLU A 755 -6.88 -16.86 -6.47
C GLU A 755 -6.17 -18.21 -6.64
N PRO A 756 -5.17 -18.55 -5.80
CA PRO A 756 -4.23 -19.65 -6.02
C PRO A 756 -4.82 -21.01 -6.32
N THR A 757 -5.98 -21.34 -5.73
CA THR A 757 -6.67 -22.62 -5.92
C THR A 757 -6.73 -23.00 -7.41
N ASN A 758 -7.18 -22.09 -8.28
CA ASN A 758 -7.21 -22.29 -9.74
C ASN A 758 -6.40 -21.26 -10.53
N GLY A 759 -5.98 -20.18 -9.90
CA GLY A 759 -5.32 -19.03 -10.51
C GLY A 759 -3.81 -19.01 -10.33
N CYS A 760 -3.26 -17.83 -10.07
CA CYS A 760 -1.82 -17.64 -9.95
C CYS A 760 -1.36 -17.93 -8.51
N ALA A 761 -0.43 -18.87 -8.34
CA ALA A 761 0.15 -19.17 -7.02
C ALA A 761 0.88 -17.97 -6.39
N LYS A 762 1.37 -17.02 -7.21
CA LYS A 762 2.00 -15.76 -6.77
C LYS A 762 1.01 -14.59 -6.65
N HIS A 763 -0.31 -14.86 -6.66
CA HIS A 763 -1.39 -13.85 -6.56
C HIS A 763 -1.26 -12.67 -7.56
N GLN A 764 -0.71 -12.90 -8.75
CA GLN A 764 -0.44 -11.81 -9.71
C GLN A 764 -1.72 -11.28 -10.35
N LEU A 765 -1.95 -9.96 -10.27
CA LEU A 765 -3.13 -9.30 -10.85
C LEU A 765 -2.84 -8.48 -12.12
N ASN A 766 -1.57 -8.14 -12.38
CA ASN A 766 -1.19 -7.28 -13.51
C ASN A 766 -0.26 -7.94 -14.54
N GLY A 767 -0.32 -9.26 -14.68
CA GLY A 767 0.43 -10.01 -15.69
C GLY A 767 1.35 -11.09 -15.11
N PRO A 768 1.94 -11.93 -15.97
CA PRO A 768 2.74 -13.10 -15.56
C PRO A 768 4.02 -12.73 -14.80
N CYS A 769 4.52 -13.64 -13.96
CA CYS A 769 5.80 -13.50 -13.25
C CYS A 769 7.04 -13.67 -14.14
N GLY A 770 6.89 -14.28 -15.33
CA GLY A 770 8.02 -14.64 -16.21
C GLY A 770 8.49 -16.09 -16.05
N GLY A 771 8.05 -16.80 -15.02
CA GLY A 771 8.48 -18.18 -14.74
C GLY A 771 7.87 -19.27 -15.63
N ALA A 772 6.89 -18.94 -16.48
CA ALA A 772 6.29 -19.93 -17.38
C ALA A 772 7.39 -20.58 -18.26
N ASP A 773 7.34 -21.91 -18.38
CA ASP A 773 8.32 -22.68 -19.14
C ASP A 773 8.14 -22.50 -20.66
N GLU A 774 9.00 -23.14 -21.44
CA GLU A 774 8.97 -23.06 -22.91
C GLU A 774 7.68 -23.59 -23.54
N ASN A 775 6.84 -24.29 -22.77
CA ASN A 775 5.55 -24.82 -23.22
C ASN A 775 4.38 -24.03 -22.61
N GLY A 776 4.61 -22.94 -21.86
CA GLY A 776 3.57 -22.16 -21.20
C GLY A 776 3.01 -22.78 -19.92
N MET A 777 3.74 -23.71 -19.30
CA MET A 777 3.37 -24.35 -18.02
C MET A 777 3.84 -23.51 -16.83
N CYS A 778 3.10 -23.55 -15.73
CA CYS A 778 3.40 -22.75 -14.53
C CYS A 778 4.65 -23.26 -13.79
N GLU A 779 5.51 -22.35 -13.32
CA GLU A 779 6.72 -22.73 -12.55
C GLU A 779 6.42 -23.39 -11.20
N VAL A 780 5.33 -22.98 -10.55
CA VAL A 780 4.94 -23.47 -9.21
C VAL A 780 4.12 -24.75 -9.32
N HIS A 781 3.33 -24.86 -10.39
CA HIS A 781 2.43 -25.99 -10.67
C HIS A 781 2.72 -26.52 -12.08
N PRO A 782 3.81 -27.27 -12.29
CA PRO A 782 4.25 -27.71 -13.61
C PRO A 782 3.21 -28.56 -14.36
N GLU A 783 2.25 -29.13 -13.66
CA GLU A 783 1.15 -29.92 -14.20
C GLU A 783 0.05 -29.09 -14.88
N ARG A 784 0.01 -27.77 -14.69
CA ARG A 784 -1.03 -26.89 -15.24
C ARG A 784 -0.46 -25.71 -16.04
N ARG A 785 -1.25 -25.25 -17.01
CA ARG A 785 -0.97 -24.04 -17.81
C ARG A 785 -0.82 -22.82 -16.90
N CYS A 786 0.03 -21.88 -17.28
CA CYS A 786 0.12 -20.60 -16.59
C CYS A 786 -1.24 -19.90 -16.59
N TYR A 787 -1.72 -19.47 -15.41
CA TYR A 787 -2.97 -18.71 -15.28
C TYR A 787 -3.03 -17.51 -16.24
N TRP A 788 -1.97 -16.72 -16.30
CA TRP A 788 -1.91 -15.58 -17.20
C TRP A 788 -1.87 -15.97 -18.67
N GLY A 789 -1.25 -17.11 -19.01
CA GLY A 789 -1.34 -17.69 -20.35
C GLY A 789 -2.81 -17.93 -20.74
N GLN A 790 -3.58 -18.58 -19.87
CA GLN A 790 -5.01 -18.86 -20.10
C GLN A 790 -5.88 -17.59 -20.20
N VAL A 791 -5.61 -16.57 -19.38
CA VAL A 791 -6.31 -15.28 -19.46
C VAL A 791 -6.05 -14.59 -20.80
N ILE A 792 -4.81 -14.65 -21.29
CA ILE A 792 -4.41 -14.01 -22.55
C ILE A 792 -4.89 -14.81 -23.76
N GLU A 793 -4.83 -16.15 -23.73
CA GLU A 793 -5.45 -17.01 -24.74
C GLU A 793 -6.91 -16.62 -24.99
N ALA A 794 -7.67 -16.47 -23.90
CA ALA A 794 -9.07 -16.07 -23.94
C ALA A 794 -9.27 -14.67 -24.53
N ALA A 795 -8.45 -13.70 -24.13
CA ALA A 795 -8.53 -12.34 -24.66
C ALA A 795 -8.13 -12.25 -26.14
N LEU A 796 -7.14 -13.04 -26.60
CA LEU A 796 -6.71 -13.11 -27.99
C LEU A 796 -7.77 -13.71 -28.92
N ILE A 797 -8.48 -14.75 -28.46
CA ILE A 797 -9.58 -15.35 -29.24
C ILE A 797 -10.79 -14.44 -29.27
N ASP A 798 -11.10 -13.78 -28.16
CA ASP A 798 -12.26 -12.90 -28.05
C ASP A 798 -12.03 -11.52 -28.69
N GLY A 799 -10.79 -11.20 -29.10
CA GLY A 799 -10.43 -9.90 -29.68
C GLY A 799 -10.54 -8.76 -28.67
N ASN A 800 -10.25 -9.01 -27.39
CA ASN A 800 -10.47 -8.07 -26.28
C ASN A 800 -9.20 -7.88 -25.42
N MET A 801 -8.04 -7.84 -26.05
CA MET A 801 -6.75 -7.66 -25.36
C MET A 801 -6.66 -6.32 -24.62
N GLU A 802 -7.32 -5.27 -25.13
CA GLU A 802 -7.34 -3.94 -24.51
C GLU A 802 -7.91 -3.96 -23.08
N SER A 803 -8.89 -4.83 -22.80
CA SER A 803 -9.46 -4.95 -21.45
C SER A 803 -8.43 -5.33 -20.39
N LEU A 804 -7.36 -6.03 -20.78
CA LEU A 804 -6.30 -6.47 -19.88
C LEU A 804 -5.29 -5.36 -19.59
N LEU A 805 -5.34 -4.20 -20.25
CA LEU A 805 -4.39 -3.10 -20.05
C LEU A 805 -4.61 -2.35 -18.73
N LYS A 806 -5.83 -2.40 -18.20
CA LYS A 806 -6.18 -1.77 -16.94
C LYS A 806 -5.33 -2.33 -15.80
N ILE A 807 -4.94 -1.46 -14.87
CA ILE A 807 -4.20 -1.86 -13.68
C ILE A 807 -5.17 -2.25 -12.59
N GLN A 808 -5.02 -3.49 -12.15
CA GLN A 808 -5.67 -4.03 -10.98
C GLN A 808 -4.91 -3.55 -9.74
N LEU A 809 -5.59 -2.80 -8.88
CA LEU A 809 -5.04 -2.39 -7.59
C LEU A 809 -4.92 -3.60 -6.65
N PRO A 810 -4.02 -3.54 -5.64
CA PRO A 810 -3.96 -4.55 -4.60
C PRO A 810 -5.33 -4.73 -3.94
N LYS A 811 -5.69 -5.99 -3.67
CA LYS A 811 -6.97 -6.29 -3.02
C LYS A 811 -7.04 -5.67 -1.63
N ASP A 812 -8.24 -5.32 -1.21
CA ASP A 812 -8.49 -4.86 0.15
C ASP A 812 -8.55 -6.07 1.11
N PRO A 813 -7.59 -6.22 2.05
CA PRO A 813 -7.61 -7.32 3.00
C PRO A 813 -8.81 -7.28 3.95
N GLN A 814 -9.47 -6.13 4.12
CA GLN A 814 -10.68 -6.02 4.96
C GLN A 814 -11.89 -6.71 4.34
N LEU A 815 -11.89 -6.94 3.02
CA LEU A 815 -12.97 -7.63 2.32
C LEU A 815 -12.81 -9.17 2.37
N LEU A 816 -11.71 -9.69 2.91
CA LEU A 816 -11.49 -11.14 2.97
C LEU A 816 -12.66 -11.84 3.69
N HIS A 817 -13.15 -12.92 3.08
CA HIS A 817 -14.30 -13.72 3.51
C HIS A 817 -15.66 -13.00 3.52
N THR A 818 -15.75 -11.81 2.94
CA THR A 818 -17.03 -11.12 2.70
C THR A 818 -17.63 -11.47 1.32
N SER A 819 -18.91 -11.17 1.12
CA SER A 819 -19.58 -11.39 -0.17
C SER A 819 -19.07 -10.42 -1.23
N SER A 820 -18.40 -10.94 -2.25
CA SER A 820 -17.96 -10.08 -3.36
C SER A 820 -19.13 -9.60 -4.23
N TRP A 821 -20.27 -10.30 -4.21
CA TRP A 821 -21.48 -9.79 -4.85
C TRP A 821 -21.98 -8.51 -4.19
N ARG A 822 -21.99 -8.49 -2.86
CA ARG A 822 -22.33 -7.29 -2.09
C ARG A 822 -21.34 -6.17 -2.35
N ASN A 823 -20.05 -6.48 -2.30
CA ASN A 823 -19.00 -5.46 -2.44
C ASN A 823 -19.02 -4.82 -3.83
N GLU A 824 -19.33 -5.58 -4.88
CA GLU A 824 -19.54 -5.04 -6.23
C GLU A 824 -20.76 -4.11 -6.29
N VAL A 825 -21.91 -4.56 -5.76
CA VAL A 825 -23.16 -3.76 -5.78
C VAL A 825 -23.05 -2.48 -4.94
N LEU A 826 -22.30 -2.52 -3.84
CA LEU A 826 -22.06 -1.37 -2.96
C LEU A 826 -20.84 -0.53 -3.39
N GLU A 827 -20.18 -0.91 -4.48
CA GLU A 827 -18.98 -0.24 -5.00
C GLU A 827 -17.83 -0.12 -3.95
N LEU A 828 -17.69 -1.14 -3.10
CA LEU A 828 -16.62 -1.24 -2.10
C LEU A 828 -15.30 -1.77 -2.68
N VAL A 829 -15.36 -2.37 -3.88
CA VAL A 829 -14.21 -2.91 -4.58
C VAL A 829 -13.44 -1.78 -5.29
N SER A 830 -12.12 -1.78 -5.16
CA SER A 830 -11.27 -0.81 -5.89
C SER A 830 -11.43 -0.99 -7.40
N LYS A 831 -11.84 0.06 -8.11
CA LYS A 831 -11.96 -0.01 -9.58
C LYS A 831 -10.57 -0.10 -10.24
N PRO A 832 -10.43 -0.86 -11.34
CA PRO A 832 -9.20 -0.88 -12.11
C PRO A 832 -8.86 0.52 -12.63
N LEU A 833 -7.57 0.85 -12.66
CA LEU A 833 -7.08 2.11 -13.22
C LEU A 833 -6.91 1.97 -14.74
N ASP A 834 -7.59 2.83 -15.48
CA ASP A 834 -7.42 2.93 -16.92
C ASP A 834 -6.20 3.78 -17.25
N LEU A 835 -5.29 3.24 -18.06
CA LEU A 835 -4.05 3.88 -18.47
C LEU A 835 -4.14 4.51 -19.86
N GLY A 836 -5.29 4.39 -20.53
CA GLY A 836 -5.45 4.79 -21.93
C GLY A 836 -4.95 3.75 -22.93
N ASP A 837 -4.95 4.14 -24.20
CA ASP A 837 -4.65 3.27 -25.34
C ASP A 837 -3.13 3.26 -25.64
N PRO A 838 -2.47 2.08 -25.71
CA PRO A 838 -1.08 1.92 -26.14
C PRO A 838 -0.82 2.24 -27.62
N GLY A 839 -1.85 2.60 -28.39
CA GLY A 839 -1.75 2.84 -29.83
C GLY A 839 -1.45 1.56 -30.60
N ASP A 840 -0.55 1.63 -31.58
CA ASP A 840 -0.18 0.50 -32.46
C ASP A 840 0.61 -0.62 -31.74
N GLY A 841 0.82 -0.50 -30.43
CA GLY A 841 1.54 -1.47 -29.59
C GLY A 841 0.74 -2.72 -29.22
N MET A 842 -0.52 -2.85 -29.63
CA MET A 842 -1.38 -4.00 -29.29
C MET A 842 -1.79 -4.81 -30.53
N PRO A 843 -2.11 -6.10 -30.36
CA PRO A 843 -2.61 -6.90 -31.47
C PRO A 843 -4.01 -6.41 -31.87
N GLY A 844 -4.16 -6.05 -33.14
CA GLY A 844 -5.46 -5.75 -33.77
C GLY A 844 -6.27 -6.97 -34.22
#